data_AF-A0A4R2A0G5-F1
#
_entry.id   AF-A0A4R2A0G5-F1
#
_cell.length_a   1.000
_cell.length_b   1.000
_cell.length_c   1.000
_cell.angle_alpha   90.00
_cell.angle_beta   90.00
_cell.angle_gamma   90.00
#
_symmetry.space_group_name_H-M   'P 1'
#
loop_
_entity.id
_entity.type
_entity.pdbx_description
1 polymer ?
#
loop_
_entity_poly.entity_id
_entity_poly.type
_entity_poly.pdbx_seq_one_letter_code
_entity_poly.pdbx_strand_id
1 'polypeptide(L)'
;MREETVKSDITVVGGGLAGVCAAIAAARLGQTVSLVQNRPVLGGNSSSEVRVWVCGATGHGVNRYARETGIMGELFVENQYRNKEGNPYLWDLVVLEKVRAESNIRLFLNTDVHEVEAYGDKENRVIRSATGWMMGSERRIVFESEYFLDCTGDGLLGFLAGAEFRIGREARSEFNEEWAPEIADDITLGSTILFYTKDAGKPVKYIAPSFAKDITKTTLPMKRVIRSGDSGCDYWWIEFGGELDTVTENEAIRDELWSVIYGIWDYIKNSGKFDADHMTLEWVGALPGKREYRRFVGDYILNQNDIIAQTRFEDGVAFGGWSIDLHPPQGMYSLEGGSKHMHPDGIYTIPFRSLYSRNVSNLLFAGRNISASHVAFGTTRVMATCAAIGEAAGTGAALCVQKGVTPRTLYREHLQDLRQTLLKSDASVIGYSNEDHEDLARKARVTASSEWKQLALEAGKDTYLLDKDIALIVPLEPGMDAISFLVNSGEKTELTAELWNTGREERYIPSRQIAVASVKIEAGEGQWIRFPLTWYPDRPQNGFVILRENPLVSVQMAARPQTGMIMLENRSKEEKKPDAVKVWAQQRVFRKLPAIRVEPETTAFSPEKAIDGVTRPYGGPHMWLSEPIMEGREEWLQLTWPVQIVAGEIHVTFNDDVNVDLINLHHHETPFQVMPELVKDYRIEALAGGEWIEITRGQSNRVRKVVHTLDQTIVTNQIRIVVESTNGSPHAEIIELRVYEY
;
A
#
# COMPACT_ATOMS: atom_id res chain seq x y z
N MET A 1 43.45 -1.18 8.87
CA MET A 1 42.10 -1.73 8.64
C MET A 1 41.57 -2.22 9.97
N ARG A 2 40.39 -1.75 10.39
CA ARG A 2 39.78 -2.18 11.65
C ARG A 2 38.88 -3.37 11.37
N GLU A 3 39.16 -4.50 12.00
CA GLU A 3 38.27 -5.65 12.00
C GLU A 3 37.28 -5.54 13.16
N GLU A 4 36.03 -5.90 12.90
CA GLU A 4 34.95 -5.87 13.88
C GLU A 4 34.00 -7.03 13.64
N THR A 5 33.52 -7.63 14.73
CA THR A 5 32.41 -8.58 14.68
C THR A 5 31.22 -7.97 15.39
N VAL A 6 30.07 -8.02 14.73
CA VAL A 6 28.78 -7.57 15.24
C VAL A 6 27.89 -8.78 15.39
N LYS A 7 27.32 -8.94 16.57
CA LYS A 7 26.34 -9.98 16.87
C LYS A 7 24.98 -9.32 17.05
N SER A 8 23.98 -9.89 16.40
CA SER A 8 22.58 -9.53 16.53
C SER A 8 21.74 -10.77 16.26
N ASP A 9 20.50 -10.81 16.73
CA ASP A 9 19.60 -11.94 16.48
C ASP A 9 19.34 -12.08 14.97
N ILE A 10 19.18 -10.94 14.30
CA ILE A 10 18.84 -10.87 12.88
C ILE A 10 19.78 -9.91 12.15
N THR A 11 20.23 -10.29 10.95
CA THR A 11 20.92 -9.39 10.01
C THR A 11 20.08 -9.18 8.76
N VAL A 12 19.76 -7.93 8.45
CA VAL A 12 19.02 -7.52 7.24
C VAL A 12 19.99 -6.83 6.28
N VAL A 13 20.19 -7.38 5.09
CA VAL A 13 21.06 -6.79 4.07
C VAL A 13 20.23 -6.17 2.96
N GLY A 14 20.33 -4.85 2.81
CA GLY A 14 19.58 -4.04 1.85
C GLY A 14 18.65 -3.03 2.55
N GLY A 15 18.94 -1.74 2.40
CA GLY A 15 18.19 -0.63 2.99
C GLY A 15 17.05 -0.08 2.13
N GLY A 16 16.48 -0.88 1.22
CA GLY A 16 15.24 -0.55 0.52
C GLY A 16 14.03 -0.60 1.45
N LEU A 17 12.84 -0.20 0.97
CA LEU A 17 11.64 -0.22 1.83
C LEU A 17 11.30 -1.61 2.38
N ALA A 18 11.60 -2.68 1.65
CA ALA A 18 11.50 -4.05 2.16
C ALA A 18 12.38 -4.28 3.40
N GLY A 19 13.69 -3.97 3.30
CA GLY A 19 14.61 -4.18 4.42
C GLY A 19 14.40 -3.21 5.58
N VAL A 20 13.98 -1.98 5.31
CA VAL A 20 13.57 -1.02 6.34
C VAL A 20 12.39 -1.57 7.14
N CYS A 21 11.31 -2.00 6.46
CA CYS A 21 10.13 -2.52 7.15
C CYS A 21 10.44 -3.85 7.85
N ALA A 22 11.28 -4.71 7.28
CA ALA A 22 11.70 -5.94 7.92
C ALA A 22 12.50 -5.70 9.21
N ALA A 23 13.45 -4.77 9.19
CA ALA A 23 14.25 -4.43 10.35
C ALA A 23 13.40 -3.82 11.47
N ILE A 24 12.49 -2.90 11.13
CA ILE A 24 11.57 -2.27 12.10
C ILE A 24 10.63 -3.31 12.70
N ALA A 25 10.02 -4.18 11.87
CA ALA A 25 9.12 -5.23 12.36
C ALA A 25 9.82 -6.16 13.36
N ALA A 26 11.03 -6.63 13.03
CA ALA A 26 11.80 -7.48 13.93
C ALA A 26 12.22 -6.77 15.22
N ALA A 27 12.66 -5.51 15.12
CA ALA A 27 13.07 -4.69 16.26
C ALA A 27 11.94 -4.43 17.26
N ARG A 28 10.73 -4.15 16.77
CA ARG A 28 9.52 -3.94 17.58
C ARG A 28 9.05 -5.21 18.30
N LEU A 29 9.44 -6.39 17.80
CA LEU A 29 9.22 -7.69 18.44
C LEU A 29 10.40 -8.10 19.36
N GLY A 30 11.21 -7.11 19.76
CA GLY A 30 12.27 -7.25 20.77
C GLY A 30 13.59 -7.83 20.27
N GLN A 31 13.75 -8.08 18.97
CA GLN A 31 14.97 -8.65 18.42
C GLN A 31 16.02 -7.57 18.14
N THR A 32 17.28 -7.85 18.41
CA THR A 32 18.40 -7.02 17.98
C THR A 32 18.65 -7.21 16.48
N VAL A 33 18.78 -6.11 15.74
CA VAL A 33 18.88 -6.14 14.27
C VAL A 33 20.10 -5.37 13.79
N SER A 34 20.90 -6.00 12.93
CA SER A 34 21.89 -5.30 12.09
C SER A 34 21.26 -4.98 10.74
N LEU A 35 20.94 -3.70 10.48
CA LEU A 35 20.45 -3.25 9.16
C LEU A 35 21.63 -2.71 8.36
N VAL A 36 22.00 -3.43 7.28
CA VAL A 36 23.18 -3.16 6.47
C VAL A 36 22.79 -2.63 5.11
N GLN A 37 23.29 -1.45 4.73
CA GLN A 37 23.00 -0.80 3.45
C GLN A 37 24.31 -0.31 2.83
N ASN A 38 24.53 -0.63 1.56
CA ASN A 38 25.78 -0.34 0.87
C ASN A 38 25.95 1.13 0.47
N ARG A 39 24.98 1.99 0.77
CA ARG A 39 24.90 3.40 0.35
C ARG A 39 24.50 4.33 1.50
N PRO A 40 24.60 5.67 1.34
CA PRO A 40 24.44 6.60 2.46
C PRO A 40 22.98 6.91 2.82
N VAL A 41 22.00 6.42 2.03
CA VAL A 41 20.57 6.67 2.27
C VAL A 41 19.77 5.36 2.25
N LEU A 42 18.61 5.40 2.90
CA LEU A 42 17.62 4.33 2.94
C LEU A 42 16.49 4.61 1.92
N GLY A 43 15.63 3.63 1.68
CA GLY A 43 14.48 3.73 0.77
C GLY A 43 14.72 3.10 -0.60
N GLY A 44 15.95 2.70 -0.93
CA GLY A 44 16.26 2.00 -2.18
C GLY A 44 15.93 2.86 -3.39
N ASN A 45 15.17 2.33 -4.36
CA ASN A 45 14.79 3.11 -5.55
C ASN A 45 13.87 4.31 -5.22
N SER A 46 13.26 4.38 -4.05
CA SER A 46 12.46 5.54 -3.64
C SER A 46 13.27 6.70 -3.05
N SER A 47 14.54 6.45 -2.74
CA SER A 47 15.43 7.44 -2.14
C SER A 47 15.78 8.57 -3.10
N SER A 48 16.43 9.61 -2.59
CA SER A 48 16.94 10.71 -3.41
C SER A 48 17.95 10.29 -4.49
N GLU A 49 18.54 9.09 -4.41
CA GLU A 49 19.50 8.55 -5.39
C GLU A 49 18.86 8.13 -6.71
N VAL A 50 17.58 7.72 -6.69
CA VAL A 50 16.88 7.17 -7.88
C VAL A 50 15.52 7.84 -8.11
N ARG A 51 14.83 8.25 -7.04
CA ARG A 51 13.59 9.06 -7.06
C ARG A 51 12.40 8.39 -7.75
N VAL A 52 12.31 7.06 -7.66
CA VAL A 52 11.11 6.33 -8.10
C VAL A 52 9.97 6.56 -7.11
N TRP A 53 8.77 6.76 -7.61
CA TRP A 53 7.58 6.86 -6.80
C TRP A 53 7.24 5.57 -6.04
N VAL A 54 6.91 5.70 -4.76
CA VAL A 54 6.39 4.60 -3.94
C VAL A 54 4.92 4.36 -4.29
N CYS A 55 4.71 3.54 -5.30
CA CYS A 55 3.39 2.98 -5.64
C CYS A 55 3.14 1.67 -4.88
N GLY A 56 1.90 1.21 -4.90
CA GLY A 56 1.43 0.02 -4.20
C GLY A 56 0.15 -0.57 -4.76
N ALA A 57 -0.55 -1.29 -3.91
CA ALA A 57 -1.78 -1.99 -4.24
C ALA A 57 -2.96 -1.07 -4.58
N THR A 58 -2.92 0.22 -4.24
CA THR A 58 -3.91 1.21 -4.71
C THR A 58 -3.93 1.32 -6.24
N GLY A 59 -2.80 1.10 -6.91
CA GLY A 59 -2.69 1.17 -8.37
C GLY A 59 -3.11 2.53 -8.93
N HIS A 60 -2.76 3.64 -8.26
CA HIS A 60 -3.23 4.99 -8.58
C HIS A 60 -4.74 5.17 -8.47
N GLY A 61 -5.29 4.66 -7.36
CA GLY A 61 -6.72 4.64 -7.12
C GLY A 61 -7.47 3.82 -8.17
N VAL A 62 -6.89 2.70 -8.64
CA VAL A 62 -7.61 1.66 -9.40
C VAL A 62 -8.29 0.69 -8.45
N ASN A 63 -7.60 0.26 -7.40
CA ASN A 63 -8.19 -0.53 -6.32
C ASN A 63 -8.70 0.38 -5.21
N ARG A 64 -9.75 -0.05 -4.50
CA ARG A 64 -10.36 0.70 -3.39
C ARG A 64 -9.91 0.10 -2.06
N TYR A 65 -9.74 0.96 -1.06
CA TYR A 65 -9.30 0.58 0.30
C TYR A 65 -8.02 -0.29 0.33
N ALA A 66 -7.17 -0.13 -0.68
CA ALA A 66 -6.02 -0.99 -0.91
C ALA A 66 -4.69 -0.36 -0.50
N ARG A 67 -4.67 0.82 0.16
CA ARG A 67 -3.43 1.41 0.67
C ARG A 67 -2.81 0.49 1.73
N GLU A 68 -1.50 0.31 1.67
CA GLU A 68 -0.74 -0.42 2.68
C GLU A 68 -0.82 0.29 4.05
N THR A 69 -1.08 -0.48 5.10
CA THR A 69 -1.01 -0.07 6.53
C THR A 69 0.29 -0.57 7.17
N GLY A 70 0.35 -0.64 8.50
CA GLY A 70 1.56 -1.05 9.22
C GLY A 70 2.69 -0.05 9.02
N ILE A 71 3.93 -0.54 8.93
CA ILE A 71 5.12 0.32 8.88
C ILE A 71 5.12 1.22 7.63
N MET A 72 4.65 0.70 6.49
CA MET A 72 4.53 1.51 5.27
C MET A 72 3.45 2.58 5.40
N GLY A 73 2.32 2.25 6.02
CA GLY A 73 1.26 3.23 6.34
C GLY A 73 1.78 4.37 7.21
N GLU A 74 2.56 4.05 8.25
CA GLU A 74 3.21 5.04 9.11
C GLU A 74 4.14 5.99 8.33
N LEU A 75 4.93 5.45 7.39
CA LEU A 75 5.81 6.24 6.53
C LEU A 75 5.02 7.15 5.58
N PHE A 76 3.92 6.66 5.01
CA PHE A 76 3.08 7.47 4.11
C PHE A 76 2.44 8.65 4.84
N VAL A 77 1.83 8.44 6.01
CA VAL A 77 1.16 9.53 6.74
C VAL A 77 2.15 10.55 7.29
N GLU A 78 3.34 10.11 7.70
CA GLU A 78 4.39 11.02 8.16
C GLU A 78 4.98 11.84 7.00
N ASN A 79 5.15 11.24 5.82
CA ASN A 79 5.57 11.96 4.62
C ASN A 79 4.52 12.97 4.17
N GLN A 80 3.23 12.60 4.17
CA GLN A 80 2.12 13.52 3.86
C GLN A 80 2.14 14.74 4.79
N TYR A 81 2.50 14.55 6.06
CA TYR A 81 2.56 15.62 7.03
C TYR A 81 3.79 16.54 6.85
N ARG A 82 4.99 15.98 6.68
CA ARG A 82 6.25 16.75 6.67
C ARG A 82 6.77 17.15 5.30
N ASN A 83 6.25 16.53 4.25
CA ASN A 83 6.83 16.58 2.92
C ASN A 83 5.73 16.62 1.84
N LYS A 84 4.66 17.39 2.06
CA LYS A 84 3.52 17.50 1.13
C LYS A 84 3.95 17.95 -0.27
N GLU A 85 5.05 18.67 -0.38
CA GLU A 85 5.65 19.15 -1.64
C GLU A 85 6.46 18.07 -2.39
N GLY A 86 6.66 16.88 -1.80
CA GLY A 86 7.29 15.75 -2.49
C GLY A 86 8.81 15.87 -2.66
N ASN A 87 9.51 16.49 -1.71
CA ASN A 87 10.96 16.64 -1.74
C ASN A 87 11.66 15.30 -1.45
N PRO A 88 12.56 14.81 -2.32
CA PRO A 88 13.20 13.51 -2.15
C PRO A 88 14.14 13.43 -0.94
N TYR A 89 14.76 14.54 -0.52
CA TYR A 89 15.65 14.53 0.65
C TYR A 89 14.87 14.54 1.96
N LEU A 90 13.68 15.16 1.99
CA LEU A 90 12.80 15.06 3.16
C LEU A 90 12.23 13.64 3.30
N TRP A 91 11.96 12.96 2.19
CA TRP A 91 11.61 11.54 2.21
C TRP A 91 12.74 10.67 2.81
N ASP A 92 13.99 10.88 2.40
CA ASP A 92 15.13 10.17 2.98
C ASP A 92 15.21 10.35 4.51
N LEU A 93 14.94 11.58 5.00
CA LEU A 93 14.91 11.88 6.43
C LEU A 93 13.75 11.19 7.15
N VAL A 94 12.55 11.16 6.56
CA VAL A 94 11.39 10.43 7.11
C VAL A 94 11.74 8.95 7.32
N VAL A 95 12.33 8.30 6.30
CA VAL A 95 12.72 6.89 6.38
C VAL A 95 13.84 6.69 7.40
N LEU A 96 14.86 7.55 7.42
CA LEU A 96 15.98 7.47 8.35
C LEU A 96 15.56 7.64 9.80
N GLU A 97 14.73 8.64 10.11
CA GLU A 97 14.23 8.89 11.45
C GLU A 97 13.35 7.73 11.92
N LYS A 98 12.57 7.12 11.02
CA LYS A 98 11.77 5.95 11.36
C LYS A 98 12.63 4.77 11.83
N VAL A 99 13.73 4.50 11.14
CA VAL A 99 14.70 3.47 11.57
C VAL A 99 15.40 3.85 12.87
N ARG A 100 15.80 5.12 13.02
CA ARG A 100 16.52 5.61 14.22
C ARG A 100 15.66 5.64 15.48
N ALA A 101 14.34 5.68 15.34
CA ALA A 101 13.41 5.59 16.46
C ALA A 101 13.43 4.20 17.13
N GLU A 102 13.88 3.17 16.42
CA GLU A 102 13.93 1.80 16.92
C GLU A 102 15.28 1.50 17.58
N SER A 103 15.29 1.40 18.91
CA SER A 103 16.52 1.22 19.72
C SER A 103 17.22 -0.11 19.49
N ASN A 104 16.49 -1.13 19.05
CA ASN A 104 17.03 -2.46 18.76
C ASN A 104 17.70 -2.56 17.38
N ILE A 105 17.68 -1.50 16.56
CA ILE A 105 18.35 -1.48 15.25
C ILE A 105 19.72 -0.82 15.36
N ARG A 106 20.75 -1.55 14.94
CA ARG A 106 22.06 -0.98 14.61
C ARG A 106 22.18 -0.80 13.10
N LEU A 107 22.20 0.46 12.65
CA LEU A 107 22.26 0.83 11.25
C LEU A 107 23.70 0.97 10.74
N PHE A 108 24.01 0.29 9.62
CA PHE A 108 25.31 0.31 8.94
C PHE A 108 25.14 0.80 7.50
N LEU A 109 25.21 2.12 7.31
CA LEU A 109 25.23 2.74 5.99
C LEU A 109 26.60 2.61 5.33
N ASN A 110 26.67 2.79 4.01
CA ASN A 110 27.91 2.69 3.22
C ASN A 110 28.71 1.39 3.47
N THR A 111 28.01 0.29 3.75
CA THR A 111 28.60 -1.00 4.07
C THR A 111 28.21 -2.03 3.02
N ASP A 112 29.17 -2.37 2.15
CA ASP A 112 28.95 -3.30 1.04
C ASP A 112 29.25 -4.73 1.49
N VAL A 113 28.24 -5.61 1.48
CA VAL A 113 28.40 -7.03 1.83
C VAL A 113 28.86 -7.81 0.60
N HIS A 114 29.97 -8.53 0.72
CA HIS A 114 30.59 -9.23 -0.42
C HIS A 114 31.06 -10.66 -0.10
N GLU A 115 30.92 -11.12 1.14
CA GLU A 115 31.28 -12.46 1.57
C GLU A 115 30.20 -13.04 2.50
N VAL A 116 29.92 -14.34 2.37
CA VAL A 116 29.00 -15.09 3.24
C VAL A 116 29.64 -16.42 3.60
N GLU A 117 29.66 -16.74 4.89
CA GLU A 117 30.02 -18.07 5.37
C GLU A 117 28.74 -18.86 5.66
N ALA A 118 28.54 -19.97 4.95
CA ALA A 118 27.43 -20.89 5.19
C ALA A 118 27.92 -22.34 5.20
N TYR A 119 27.41 -23.16 6.13
CA TYR A 119 27.75 -24.58 6.28
C TYR A 119 26.54 -25.47 5.94
N GLY A 120 26.75 -26.79 5.90
CA GLY A 120 25.73 -27.76 5.47
C GLY A 120 25.91 -28.22 4.02
N ASP A 121 25.09 -29.19 3.60
CA ASP A 121 25.04 -29.62 2.20
C ASP A 121 24.17 -28.66 1.36
N LYS A 122 24.14 -28.87 0.04
CA LYS A 122 23.44 -27.99 -0.91
C LYS A 122 21.93 -27.84 -0.62
N GLU A 123 21.31 -28.85 -0.04
CA GLU A 123 19.86 -28.91 0.19
C GLU A 123 19.47 -28.37 1.58
N ASN A 124 20.42 -28.24 2.50
CA ASN A 124 20.19 -27.76 3.86
C ASN A 124 21.37 -26.93 4.39
N ARG A 125 21.59 -25.76 3.78
CA ARG A 125 22.62 -24.81 4.23
C ARG A 125 22.13 -23.95 5.38
N VAL A 126 23.07 -23.45 6.17
CA VAL A 126 22.85 -22.49 7.24
C VAL A 126 23.91 -21.40 7.16
N ILE A 127 23.49 -20.13 7.11
CA ILE A 127 24.40 -18.98 7.14
C ILE A 127 24.92 -18.81 8.57
N ARG A 128 26.24 -18.70 8.71
CA ARG A 128 26.90 -18.33 9.96
C ARG A 128 27.14 -16.82 10.03
N SER A 129 27.65 -16.24 8.96
CA SER A 129 28.02 -14.83 8.93
C SER A 129 27.97 -14.23 7.54
N ALA A 130 27.81 -12.90 7.49
CA ALA A 130 28.01 -12.09 6.30
C ALA A 130 29.09 -11.04 6.60
N THR A 131 30.03 -10.80 5.69
CA THR A 131 31.09 -9.81 5.87
C THR A 131 30.95 -8.68 4.89
N GLY A 132 31.02 -7.46 5.40
CA GLY A 132 30.95 -6.24 4.60
C GLY A 132 32.08 -5.26 4.83
N TRP A 133 32.28 -4.39 3.84
CA TRP A 133 33.27 -3.33 3.84
C TRP A 133 32.60 -1.96 3.95
N MET A 134 32.91 -1.23 5.03
CA MET A 134 32.42 0.13 5.23
C MET A 134 33.43 1.15 4.71
N MET A 135 33.25 1.58 3.46
CA MET A 135 34.23 2.39 2.71
C MET A 135 34.72 3.62 3.48
N GLY A 136 33.81 4.44 4.00
CA GLY A 136 34.18 5.73 4.62
C GLY A 136 34.94 5.63 5.93
N SER A 137 35.01 4.45 6.55
CA SER A 137 35.68 4.23 7.85
C SER A 137 36.70 3.11 7.84
N GLU A 138 36.96 2.51 6.67
CA GLU A 138 37.91 1.42 6.46
C GLU A 138 37.72 0.24 7.45
N ARG A 139 36.46 -0.07 7.76
CA ARG A 139 36.06 -1.16 8.64
C ARG A 139 35.64 -2.39 7.83
N ARG A 140 36.26 -3.52 8.14
CA ARG A 140 35.79 -4.84 7.72
C ARG A 140 34.94 -5.40 8.86
N ILE A 141 33.65 -5.59 8.60
CA ILE A 141 32.65 -5.92 9.63
C ILE A 141 32.06 -7.29 9.32
N VAL A 142 32.21 -8.23 10.24
CA VAL A 142 31.58 -9.55 10.21
C VAL A 142 30.28 -9.48 11.00
N PHE A 143 29.15 -9.78 10.37
CA PHE A 143 27.83 -9.85 10.98
C PHE A 143 27.48 -11.32 11.26
N GLU A 144 27.37 -11.69 12.53
CA GLU A 144 26.93 -13.02 12.98
C GLU A 144 25.50 -12.93 13.55
N SER A 145 24.58 -13.73 13.01
CA SER A 145 23.17 -13.74 13.40
C SER A 145 22.54 -15.13 13.31
N GLU A 146 21.43 -15.33 14.01
CA GLU A 146 20.64 -16.56 13.91
C GLU A 146 19.90 -16.62 12.57
N TYR A 147 19.31 -15.49 12.16
CA TYR A 147 18.60 -15.37 10.88
C TYR A 147 19.13 -14.21 10.03
N PHE A 148 19.01 -14.41 8.72
CA PHE A 148 19.42 -13.44 7.71
C PHE A 148 18.26 -13.13 6.78
N LEU A 149 18.11 -11.86 6.43
CA LEU A 149 17.15 -11.41 5.42
C LEU A 149 17.92 -10.80 4.25
N ASP A 150 17.76 -11.39 3.06
CA ASP A 150 18.17 -10.77 1.82
C ASP A 150 17.08 -9.80 1.36
N CYS A 151 17.36 -8.51 1.52
CA CYS A 151 16.53 -7.40 1.02
C CYS A 151 17.28 -6.60 -0.06
N THR A 152 18.33 -7.19 -0.64
CA THR A 152 19.09 -6.59 -1.72
C THR A 152 18.30 -6.70 -3.03
N GLY A 153 18.34 -5.65 -3.85
CA GLY A 153 17.65 -5.66 -5.15
C GLY A 153 18.12 -6.76 -6.09
N ASP A 154 19.37 -7.22 -5.92
CA ASP A 154 20.04 -8.16 -6.82
C ASP A 154 20.13 -9.59 -6.23
N GLY A 155 19.57 -9.83 -5.04
CA GLY A 155 19.65 -11.12 -4.33
C GLY A 155 21.08 -11.57 -4.02
N LEU A 156 21.92 -10.65 -3.53
CA LEU A 156 23.35 -10.90 -3.33
C LEU A 156 23.62 -11.82 -2.14
N LEU A 157 22.96 -11.60 -1.00
CA LEU A 157 23.21 -12.37 0.22
C LEU A 157 22.82 -13.84 0.03
N GLY A 158 21.62 -14.09 -0.51
CA GLY A 158 21.15 -15.45 -0.77
C GLY A 158 21.98 -16.15 -1.84
N PHE A 159 22.43 -15.43 -2.88
CA PHE A 159 23.34 -15.98 -3.89
C PHE A 159 24.65 -16.46 -3.25
N LEU A 160 25.29 -15.61 -2.44
CA LEU A 160 26.53 -15.96 -1.74
C LEU A 160 26.34 -17.08 -0.71
N ALA A 161 25.14 -17.17 -0.10
CA ALA A 161 24.77 -18.26 0.81
C ALA A 161 24.53 -19.60 0.09
N GLY A 162 24.38 -19.61 -1.24
CA GLY A 162 24.05 -20.81 -2.02
C GLY A 162 22.55 -21.12 -2.08
N ALA A 163 21.68 -20.14 -1.87
CA ALA A 163 20.25 -20.29 -2.06
C ALA A 163 19.92 -20.53 -3.54
N GLU A 164 18.96 -21.40 -3.82
CA GLU A 164 18.45 -21.60 -5.17
C GLU A 164 17.75 -20.33 -5.70
N PHE A 165 18.01 -19.98 -6.96
CA PHE A 165 17.43 -18.81 -7.61
C PHE A 165 17.20 -19.06 -9.10
N ARG A 166 16.42 -18.15 -9.69
CA ARG A 166 16.14 -18.04 -11.12
C ARG A 166 16.51 -16.65 -11.61
N ILE A 167 16.86 -16.57 -12.89
CA ILE A 167 17.08 -15.32 -13.64
C ILE A 167 16.25 -15.44 -14.92
N GLY A 168 15.80 -14.31 -15.44
CA GLY A 168 15.14 -14.24 -16.73
C GLY A 168 13.68 -14.62 -16.68
N ARG A 169 13.18 -15.29 -17.72
CA ARG A 169 11.76 -15.62 -17.91
C ARG A 169 11.58 -17.12 -18.04
N GLU A 170 10.66 -17.66 -17.26
CA GLU A 170 10.29 -19.07 -17.34
C GLU A 170 9.51 -19.38 -18.62
N ALA A 171 9.57 -20.64 -19.07
CA ALA A 171 8.77 -21.09 -20.20
C ALA A 171 7.28 -21.14 -19.84
N ARG A 172 6.41 -20.76 -20.78
CA ARG A 172 4.95 -20.81 -20.65
C ARG A 172 4.46 -22.18 -20.16
N SER A 173 5.09 -23.25 -20.61
CA SER A 173 4.72 -24.63 -20.25
C SER A 173 5.01 -25.00 -18.80
N GLU A 174 5.87 -24.25 -18.09
CA GLU A 174 6.26 -24.56 -16.71
C GLU A 174 5.12 -24.25 -15.72
N PHE A 175 4.51 -23.08 -15.86
CA PHE A 175 3.44 -22.60 -14.98
C PHE A 175 2.10 -22.37 -15.69
N ASN A 176 2.01 -22.64 -16.99
CA ASN A 176 0.86 -22.30 -17.83
C ASN A 176 0.51 -20.80 -17.77
N GLU A 177 1.52 -19.95 -17.93
CA GLU A 177 1.39 -18.48 -17.86
C GLU A 177 1.25 -17.90 -19.26
N GLU A 178 0.07 -17.35 -19.59
CA GLU A 178 -0.21 -16.78 -20.92
C GLU A 178 0.86 -15.78 -21.38
N TRP A 179 1.39 -14.97 -20.46
CA TRP A 179 2.34 -13.89 -20.76
C TRP A 179 3.81 -14.32 -20.70
N ALA A 180 4.09 -15.56 -20.33
CA ALA A 180 5.44 -16.12 -20.40
C ALA A 180 5.83 -16.46 -21.85
N PRO A 181 7.14 -16.41 -22.18
CA PRO A 181 7.66 -16.84 -23.48
C PRO A 181 7.49 -18.36 -23.68
N GLU A 182 7.50 -18.84 -24.91
CA GLU A 182 7.36 -20.28 -25.19
C GLU A 182 8.56 -21.09 -24.68
N ILE A 183 9.75 -20.50 -24.74
CA ILE A 183 11.02 -21.08 -24.29
C ILE A 183 11.57 -20.14 -23.22
N ALA A 184 12.12 -20.72 -22.16
CA ALA A 184 12.78 -19.95 -21.11
C ALA A 184 14.03 -19.25 -21.65
N ASP A 185 14.31 -18.05 -21.13
CA ASP A 185 15.49 -17.25 -21.49
C ASP A 185 15.96 -16.41 -20.30
N ASP A 186 17.13 -15.80 -20.43
CA ASP A 186 17.76 -15.00 -19.35
C ASP A 186 17.36 -13.50 -19.40
N ILE A 187 16.28 -13.16 -20.12
CA ILE A 187 15.87 -11.76 -20.33
C ILE A 187 15.17 -11.18 -19.10
N THR A 188 15.57 -10.00 -18.65
CA THR A 188 14.98 -9.31 -17.51
C THR A 188 14.27 -8.02 -17.92
N LEU A 189 13.59 -7.38 -16.96
CA LEU A 189 13.24 -5.96 -17.07
C LEU A 189 14.52 -5.11 -17.05
N GLY A 190 14.52 -4.01 -17.81
CA GLY A 190 15.65 -3.09 -17.88
C GLY A 190 15.77 -2.20 -16.64
N SER A 191 16.87 -1.45 -16.59
CA SER A 191 17.09 -0.44 -15.55
C SER A 191 16.66 0.94 -16.02
N THR A 192 16.22 1.78 -15.08
CA THR A 192 15.76 3.15 -15.36
C THR A 192 16.71 4.18 -14.76
N ILE A 193 16.98 5.27 -15.46
CA ILE A 193 17.55 6.51 -14.89
C ILE A 193 16.58 7.64 -15.17
N LEU A 194 16.37 8.50 -14.17
CA LEU A 194 15.48 9.65 -14.25
C LEU A 194 16.28 10.95 -14.27
N PHE A 195 15.65 12.03 -14.71
CA PHE A 195 16.19 13.38 -14.62
C PHE A 195 15.10 14.36 -14.21
N TYR A 196 15.48 15.41 -13.50
CA TYR A 196 14.58 16.48 -13.09
C TYR A 196 15.01 17.80 -13.72
N THR A 197 14.02 18.61 -14.07
CA THR A 197 14.21 19.95 -14.62
C THR A 197 13.61 20.98 -13.67
N LYS A 198 14.04 22.24 -13.80
CA LYS A 198 13.44 23.37 -13.10
C LYS A 198 13.47 24.63 -13.94
N ASP A 199 12.54 25.54 -13.66
CA ASP A 199 12.60 26.91 -14.17
C ASP A 199 13.66 27.71 -13.39
N ALA A 200 14.62 28.29 -14.09
CA ALA A 200 15.66 29.14 -13.49
C ALA A 200 15.22 30.62 -13.35
N GLY A 201 14.04 30.98 -13.86
CA GLY A 201 13.51 32.34 -13.88
C GLY A 201 14.22 33.28 -14.86
N LYS A 202 15.15 32.76 -15.67
CA LYS A 202 15.95 33.50 -16.66
C LYS A 202 16.39 32.58 -17.78
N PRO A 203 16.71 33.11 -18.98
CA PRO A 203 17.21 32.29 -20.09
C PRO A 203 18.45 31.47 -19.71
N VAL A 204 18.43 30.19 -20.02
CA VAL A 204 19.53 29.24 -19.78
C VAL A 204 19.98 28.65 -21.11
N LYS A 205 21.25 28.88 -21.46
CA LYS A 205 21.88 28.21 -22.61
C LYS A 205 22.28 26.79 -22.23
N TYR A 206 21.98 25.82 -23.09
CA TYR A 206 22.43 24.44 -22.93
C TYR A 206 23.27 24.00 -24.13
N ILE A 207 24.39 23.33 -23.86
CA ILE A 207 25.25 22.69 -24.85
C ILE A 207 25.34 21.23 -24.45
N ALA A 208 24.84 20.32 -25.30
CA ALA A 208 24.87 18.90 -25.01
C ALA A 208 26.31 18.38 -24.86
N PRO A 209 26.58 17.46 -23.93
CA PRO A 209 27.86 16.79 -23.84
C PRO A 209 28.11 15.94 -25.10
N SER A 210 29.38 15.69 -25.42
CA SER A 210 29.77 15.00 -26.66
C SER A 210 29.24 13.57 -26.79
N PHE A 211 28.88 12.93 -25.68
CA PHE A 211 28.31 11.59 -25.65
C PHE A 211 26.78 11.58 -25.76
N ALA A 212 26.11 12.74 -25.74
CA ALA A 212 24.66 12.81 -25.88
C ALA A 212 24.24 12.29 -27.26
N LYS A 213 23.22 11.42 -27.29
CA LYS A 213 22.66 10.93 -28.54
C LYS A 213 21.76 12.00 -29.16
N ASP A 214 21.89 12.16 -30.47
CA ASP A 214 20.90 12.89 -31.25
C ASP A 214 19.62 12.04 -31.35
N ILE A 215 18.71 12.26 -30.42
CA ILE A 215 17.48 11.47 -30.32
C ILE A 215 16.55 11.68 -31.53
N THR A 216 16.76 12.73 -32.35
CA THR A 216 15.97 12.95 -33.56
C THR A 216 16.22 11.89 -34.64
N LYS A 217 17.35 11.19 -34.53
CA LYS A 217 17.70 10.02 -35.37
C LYS A 217 17.19 8.69 -34.81
N THR A 218 16.46 8.72 -33.69
CA THR A 218 15.87 7.54 -33.06
C THR A 218 14.36 7.55 -33.21
N THR A 219 13.69 6.48 -32.77
CA THR A 219 12.23 6.39 -32.72
C THR A 219 11.61 7.16 -31.55
N LEU A 220 12.43 7.65 -30.60
CA LEU A 220 11.96 8.23 -29.34
C LEU A 220 11.00 9.42 -29.52
N PRO A 221 11.30 10.45 -30.33
CA PRO A 221 10.40 11.59 -30.49
C PRO A 221 9.05 11.24 -31.14
N MET A 222 8.96 10.08 -31.80
CA MET A 222 7.74 9.59 -32.44
C MET A 222 6.93 8.65 -31.53
N LYS A 223 7.61 7.90 -30.66
CA LYS A 223 7.02 6.77 -29.91
C LYS A 223 6.85 7.06 -28.42
N ARG A 224 7.49 8.10 -27.91
CA ARG A 224 7.47 8.47 -26.50
C ARG A 224 6.92 9.88 -26.35
N VAL A 225 6.25 10.12 -25.24
CA VAL A 225 5.70 11.44 -24.92
C VAL A 225 6.80 12.25 -24.25
N ILE A 226 7.10 13.42 -24.82
CA ILE A 226 8.06 14.37 -24.29
C ILE A 226 7.34 15.72 -24.22
N ARG A 227 7.32 16.33 -23.03
CA ARG A 227 6.73 17.65 -22.75
C ARG A 227 7.70 18.49 -21.94
N SER A 228 7.59 19.81 -22.01
CA SER A 228 8.48 20.74 -21.29
C SER A 228 8.28 20.76 -19.77
N GLY A 229 7.12 20.31 -19.29
CA GLY A 229 6.78 20.28 -17.86
C GLY A 229 6.91 18.92 -17.18
N ASP A 230 7.11 17.84 -17.95
CA ASP A 230 7.27 16.49 -17.41
C ASP A 230 8.68 16.38 -16.76
N SER A 231 8.78 15.66 -15.64
CA SER A 231 10.02 15.57 -14.87
C SER A 231 10.07 14.28 -14.05
N GLY A 232 11.28 13.75 -13.83
CA GLY A 232 11.48 12.56 -13.01
C GLY A 232 10.72 11.34 -13.55
N CYS A 233 9.89 10.75 -12.70
CA CYS A 233 9.13 9.55 -12.99
C CYS A 233 8.12 9.68 -14.14
N ASP A 234 7.79 10.89 -14.61
CA ASP A 234 7.00 11.04 -15.85
C ASP A 234 7.69 10.37 -17.05
N TYR A 235 9.02 10.27 -16.99
CA TYR A 235 9.87 9.57 -17.95
C TYR A 235 10.27 8.15 -17.49
N TRP A 236 9.40 7.46 -16.76
CA TRP A 236 9.63 6.08 -16.29
C TRP A 236 10.02 5.09 -17.40
N TRP A 237 9.66 5.40 -18.65
CA TRP A 237 9.96 4.61 -19.86
C TRP A 237 11.41 4.76 -20.36
N ILE A 238 12.22 5.66 -19.77
CA ILE A 238 13.67 5.73 -20.02
C ILE A 238 14.33 4.54 -19.33
N GLU A 239 14.21 3.40 -20.00
CA GLU A 239 14.64 2.10 -19.53
C GLU A 239 15.50 1.42 -20.60
N PHE A 240 16.51 0.66 -20.16
CA PHE A 240 17.39 -0.10 -21.06
C PHE A 240 18.06 -1.26 -20.32
N GLY A 241 18.54 -2.25 -21.08
CA GLY A 241 19.39 -3.33 -20.57
C GLY A 241 18.67 -4.62 -20.19
N GLY A 242 17.39 -4.81 -20.56
CA GLY A 242 16.67 -6.06 -20.28
C GLY A 242 17.20 -7.29 -21.05
N GLU A 243 17.94 -7.06 -22.14
CA GLU A 243 18.64 -8.09 -22.92
C GLU A 243 20.13 -8.23 -22.53
N LEU A 244 20.58 -7.47 -21.53
CA LEU A 244 21.94 -7.48 -20.99
C LEU A 244 21.92 -8.02 -19.55
N ASP A 245 23.07 -8.39 -19.01
CA ASP A 245 23.15 -8.70 -17.58
C ASP A 245 23.18 -7.39 -16.77
N THR A 246 22.07 -7.07 -16.10
CA THR A 246 21.86 -5.80 -15.41
C THR A 246 22.78 -5.55 -14.22
N VAL A 247 23.53 -6.56 -13.76
CA VAL A 247 24.50 -6.42 -12.68
C VAL A 247 25.92 -6.25 -13.23
N THR A 248 26.35 -7.12 -14.13
CA THR A 248 27.72 -7.11 -14.67
C THR A 248 27.94 -6.02 -15.73
N GLU A 249 26.90 -5.66 -16.49
CA GLU A 249 26.94 -4.61 -17.52
C GLU A 249 26.32 -3.29 -17.05
N ASN A 250 26.16 -3.11 -15.73
CA ASN A 250 25.51 -1.95 -15.11
C ASN A 250 26.06 -0.59 -15.59
N GLU A 251 27.39 -0.47 -15.73
CA GLU A 251 28.03 0.77 -16.17
C GLU A 251 27.72 1.10 -17.64
N ALA A 252 27.70 0.09 -18.51
CA ALA A 252 27.34 0.26 -19.91
C ALA A 252 25.86 0.66 -20.07
N ILE A 253 24.97 0.04 -19.28
CA ILE A 253 23.55 0.40 -19.21
C ILE A 253 23.39 1.85 -18.73
N ARG A 254 24.11 2.27 -17.69
CA ARG A 254 24.11 3.65 -17.19
C ARG A 254 24.52 4.63 -18.28
N ASP A 255 25.65 4.39 -18.95
CA ASP A 255 26.19 5.30 -19.94
C ASP A 255 25.26 5.45 -21.14
N GLU A 256 24.61 4.36 -21.55
CA GLU A 256 23.59 4.38 -22.59
C GLU A 256 22.36 5.22 -22.18
N LEU A 257 21.84 5.00 -20.97
CA LEU A 257 20.71 5.78 -20.43
C LEU A 257 21.05 7.27 -20.32
N TRP A 258 22.25 7.60 -19.83
CA TRP A 258 22.74 8.99 -19.79
C TRP A 258 22.81 9.60 -21.19
N SER A 259 23.37 8.89 -22.17
CA SER A 259 23.47 9.39 -23.55
C SER A 259 22.10 9.83 -24.09
N VAL A 260 21.04 9.07 -23.76
CA VAL A 260 19.68 9.39 -24.17
C VAL A 260 19.07 10.50 -23.34
N ILE A 261 19.24 10.53 -22.02
CA ILE A 261 18.72 11.62 -21.17
C ILE A 261 19.26 12.97 -21.61
N TYR A 262 20.58 13.08 -21.79
CA TYR A 262 21.18 14.34 -22.23
C TYR A 262 20.78 14.70 -23.66
N GLY A 263 20.46 13.70 -24.50
CA GLY A 263 19.88 13.88 -25.83
C GLY A 263 18.42 14.34 -25.81
N ILE A 264 17.58 13.79 -24.92
CA ILE A 264 16.21 14.24 -24.67
C ILE A 264 16.23 15.69 -24.18
N TRP A 265 17.10 16.01 -23.24
CA TRP A 265 17.24 17.37 -22.74
C TRP A 265 17.73 18.34 -23.81
N ASP A 266 18.68 17.93 -24.67
CA ASP A 266 19.09 18.72 -25.84
C ASP A 266 17.91 18.99 -26.78
N TYR A 267 17.11 17.96 -27.08
CA TYR A 267 15.93 18.11 -27.90
C TYR A 267 14.90 19.07 -27.28
N ILE A 268 14.65 18.97 -25.97
CA ILE A 268 13.75 19.89 -25.26
C ILE A 268 14.29 21.32 -25.35
N LYS A 269 15.58 21.55 -25.06
CA LYS A 269 16.16 22.89 -24.97
C LYS A 269 16.44 23.56 -26.31
N ASN A 270 16.85 22.81 -27.32
CA ASN A 270 17.48 23.37 -28.51
C ASN A 270 16.68 23.13 -29.80
N SER A 271 15.61 22.32 -29.80
CA SER A 271 14.82 22.05 -31.02
C SER A 271 13.87 23.18 -31.42
N GLY A 272 13.60 24.14 -30.51
CA GLY A 272 12.60 25.19 -30.71
C GLY A 272 11.14 24.71 -30.65
N LYS A 273 10.89 23.45 -30.22
CA LYS A 273 9.54 22.86 -30.13
C LYS A 273 8.87 22.98 -28.77
N PHE A 274 9.61 23.46 -27.78
CA PHE A 274 9.19 23.46 -26.38
C PHE A 274 9.43 24.84 -25.78
N ASP A 275 8.55 25.27 -24.90
CA ASP A 275 8.79 26.43 -24.06
C ASP A 275 9.75 26.01 -22.93
N ALA A 276 11.05 26.10 -23.22
CA ALA A 276 12.11 25.61 -22.35
C ALA A 276 13.24 26.64 -22.18
N ASP A 277 13.09 27.87 -22.66
CA ASP A 277 14.16 28.89 -22.66
C ASP A 277 14.71 29.15 -21.26
N HIS A 278 13.83 29.20 -20.26
CA HIS A 278 14.21 29.42 -18.86
C HIS A 278 14.48 28.13 -18.07
N MET A 279 14.20 26.98 -18.65
CA MET A 279 14.37 25.70 -17.98
C MET A 279 15.85 25.28 -17.95
N THR A 280 16.26 24.66 -16.85
CA THR A 280 17.57 24.02 -16.67
C THR A 280 17.41 22.57 -16.19
N LEU A 281 18.40 21.74 -16.47
CA LEU A 281 18.55 20.44 -15.85
C LEU A 281 18.93 20.65 -14.38
N GLU A 282 18.14 20.09 -13.46
CA GLU A 282 18.40 20.17 -12.02
C GLU A 282 19.17 18.95 -11.51
N TRP A 283 18.79 17.77 -11.97
CA TRP A 283 19.35 16.51 -11.50
C TRP A 283 19.25 15.43 -12.57
N VAL A 284 20.25 14.54 -12.62
CA VAL A 284 20.24 13.31 -13.40
C VAL A 284 20.67 12.20 -12.45
N GLY A 285 19.95 11.08 -12.45
CA GLY A 285 20.30 9.93 -11.62
C GLY A 285 21.68 9.39 -11.97
N ALA A 286 22.47 9.12 -10.94
CA ALA A 286 23.82 8.58 -11.11
C ALA A 286 23.87 7.05 -11.20
N LEU A 287 22.82 6.40 -10.70
CA LEU A 287 22.72 4.95 -10.56
C LEU A 287 21.51 4.44 -11.34
N PRO A 288 21.65 3.38 -12.16
CA PRO A 288 20.51 2.70 -12.74
C PRO A 288 19.62 2.10 -11.64
N GLY A 289 18.34 2.46 -11.65
CA GLY A 289 17.32 1.82 -10.84
C GLY A 289 16.97 0.45 -11.43
N LYS A 290 17.71 -0.60 -11.03
CA LYS A 290 17.47 -1.98 -11.46
C LYS A 290 16.07 -2.44 -11.09
N ARG A 291 15.34 -3.05 -12.02
CA ARG A 291 13.97 -3.54 -11.80
C ARG A 291 13.92 -4.99 -11.39
N GLU A 292 14.83 -5.80 -11.90
CA GLU A 292 14.80 -7.26 -11.81
C GLU A 292 16.21 -7.83 -11.86
N TYR A 293 16.44 -8.90 -11.10
CA TYR A 293 17.58 -9.78 -11.28
C TYR A 293 17.26 -11.17 -10.73
N ARG A 294 17.94 -11.63 -9.66
CA ARG A 294 17.69 -12.94 -9.05
C ARG A 294 16.37 -13.00 -8.31
N ARG A 295 15.54 -14.00 -8.63
CA ARG A 295 14.36 -14.40 -7.86
C ARG A 295 14.64 -15.72 -7.15
N PHE A 296 14.55 -15.76 -5.82
CA PHE A 296 14.87 -16.97 -5.07
C PHE A 296 13.77 -18.02 -5.13
N VAL A 297 14.13 -19.28 -4.88
CA VAL A 297 13.19 -20.39 -4.82
C VAL A 297 12.84 -20.68 -3.35
N GLY A 298 11.59 -20.43 -3.01
CA GLY A 298 10.98 -20.86 -1.75
C GLY A 298 10.20 -22.16 -1.91
N ASP A 299 9.40 -22.48 -0.91
CA ASP A 299 8.48 -23.62 -0.96
C ASP A 299 7.30 -23.40 -1.90
N TYR A 300 7.11 -22.16 -2.38
CA TYR A 300 6.19 -21.83 -3.45
C TYR A 300 6.68 -20.69 -4.32
N ILE A 301 6.48 -20.85 -5.62
CA ILE A 301 6.71 -19.83 -6.63
C ILE A 301 5.36 -19.24 -7.00
N LEU A 302 5.10 -18.01 -6.56
CA LEU A 302 3.90 -17.27 -6.97
C LEU A 302 3.91 -17.02 -8.48
N ASN A 303 2.80 -17.26 -9.18
CA ASN A 303 2.73 -17.17 -10.64
C ASN A 303 1.51 -16.36 -11.14
N GLN A 304 1.46 -16.05 -12.43
CA GLN A 304 0.42 -15.25 -13.09
C GLN A 304 -0.99 -15.73 -12.75
N ASN A 305 -1.19 -17.05 -12.74
CA ASN A 305 -2.52 -17.62 -12.52
C ASN A 305 -3.05 -17.28 -11.11
N ASP A 306 -2.16 -17.23 -10.12
CA ASP A 306 -2.52 -16.82 -8.76
C ASP A 306 -2.95 -15.35 -8.70
N ILE A 307 -2.24 -14.48 -9.41
CA ILE A 307 -2.53 -13.05 -9.48
C ILE A 307 -3.90 -12.82 -10.11
N ILE A 308 -4.18 -13.45 -11.25
CA ILE A 308 -5.43 -13.26 -12.00
C ILE A 308 -6.62 -13.91 -11.31
N ALA A 309 -6.44 -15.09 -10.72
CA ALA A 309 -7.49 -15.73 -9.91
C ALA A 309 -7.74 -15.01 -8.58
N GLN A 310 -6.82 -14.11 -8.19
CA GLN A 310 -6.74 -13.51 -6.85
C GLN A 310 -6.80 -14.62 -5.79
N THR A 311 -5.92 -15.60 -5.92
CA THR A 311 -5.88 -16.78 -5.05
C THR A 311 -5.74 -16.34 -3.59
N ARG A 312 -6.60 -16.88 -2.73
CA ARG A 312 -6.46 -16.76 -1.28
C ARG A 312 -5.59 -17.90 -0.79
N PHE A 313 -4.45 -17.58 -0.20
CA PHE A 313 -3.57 -18.55 0.43
C PHE A 313 -3.82 -18.59 1.93
N GLU A 314 -3.92 -19.79 2.52
CA GLU A 314 -3.96 -19.93 3.99
C GLU A 314 -2.78 -19.24 4.65
N ASP A 315 -1.60 -19.29 4.05
CA ASP A 315 -0.41 -18.60 4.55
C ASP A 315 -0.20 -17.20 3.97
N GLY A 316 -1.28 -16.53 3.54
CA GLY A 316 -1.22 -15.14 3.09
C GLY A 316 -0.75 -14.18 4.19
N VAL A 317 0.38 -13.50 3.97
CA VAL A 317 1.01 -12.59 4.95
C VAL A 317 1.25 -11.18 4.42
N ALA A 318 1.03 -10.96 3.13
CA ALA A 318 1.05 -9.65 2.49
C ALA A 318 0.07 -9.67 1.31
N PHE A 319 -0.13 -8.52 0.68
CA PHE A 319 -0.97 -8.39 -0.50
C PHE A 319 -0.35 -7.44 -1.53
N GLY A 320 -0.82 -7.52 -2.77
CA GLY A 320 -0.52 -6.56 -3.82
C GLY A 320 -1.77 -6.24 -4.64
N GLY A 321 -1.69 -5.20 -5.47
CA GLY A 321 -2.80 -4.77 -6.33
C GLY A 321 -2.37 -4.01 -7.58
N TRP A 322 -1.06 -3.85 -7.79
CA TRP A 322 -0.56 -3.32 -9.06
C TRP A 322 -0.89 -4.29 -10.20
N SER A 323 -1.07 -3.79 -11.41
CA SER A 323 -1.13 -4.65 -12.59
C SER A 323 0.13 -5.48 -12.75
N ILE A 324 0.06 -6.61 -13.43
CA ILE A 324 1.25 -7.22 -14.01
C ILE A 324 1.81 -6.25 -15.05
N ASP A 325 2.91 -5.58 -14.70
CA ASP A 325 3.56 -4.51 -15.47
C ASP A 325 4.90 -5.01 -16.04
N LEU A 326 4.85 -5.48 -17.29
CA LEU A 326 6.01 -6.01 -18.01
C LEU A 326 6.51 -4.99 -19.03
N HIS A 327 7.79 -4.65 -18.93
CA HIS A 327 8.46 -3.68 -19.80
C HIS A 327 9.13 -4.44 -20.95
N PRO A 328 9.18 -3.84 -22.16
CA PRO A 328 9.87 -4.47 -23.27
C PRO A 328 11.36 -4.58 -22.96
N PRO A 329 12.02 -5.73 -23.19
CA PRO A 329 13.45 -5.92 -22.91
C PRO A 329 14.37 -4.90 -23.60
N GLN A 330 13.99 -4.46 -24.80
CA GLN A 330 14.69 -3.43 -25.57
C GLN A 330 14.51 -2.01 -24.98
N GLY A 331 13.67 -1.88 -23.96
CA GLY A 331 13.40 -0.65 -23.23
C GLY A 331 12.89 0.48 -24.12
N MET A 332 13.52 1.65 -23.98
CA MET A 332 13.15 2.87 -24.69
C MET A 332 13.23 2.73 -26.22
N TYR A 333 14.03 1.80 -26.74
CA TYR A 333 14.17 1.55 -28.19
C TYR A 333 13.10 0.61 -28.77
N SER A 334 12.27 0.00 -27.94
CA SER A 334 11.17 -0.83 -28.42
C SER A 334 10.20 -0.05 -29.29
N LEU A 335 9.72 -0.69 -30.36
CA LEU A 335 8.68 -0.14 -31.24
C LEU A 335 7.27 -0.24 -30.61
N GLU A 336 7.13 -1.03 -29.54
CA GLU A 336 5.91 -1.22 -28.75
C GLU A 336 5.72 -0.09 -27.71
N GLY A 337 4.62 -0.18 -26.94
CA GLY A 337 4.37 0.70 -25.79
C GLY A 337 5.49 0.62 -24.73
N GLY A 338 5.50 1.58 -23.80
CA GLY A 338 6.50 1.60 -22.71
C GLY A 338 6.40 0.39 -21.78
N SER A 339 5.22 -0.22 -21.68
CA SER A 339 4.96 -1.43 -20.89
C SER A 339 3.64 -2.10 -21.32
N LYS A 340 3.45 -3.35 -20.91
CA LYS A 340 2.21 -4.13 -21.00
C LYS A 340 1.64 -4.30 -19.61
N HIS A 341 0.34 -4.01 -19.46
CA HIS A 341 -0.37 -4.08 -18.19
C HIS A 341 -1.53 -5.08 -18.26
N MET A 342 -1.61 -5.98 -17.28
CA MET A 342 -2.76 -6.84 -17.03
C MET A 342 -3.26 -6.59 -15.62
N HIS A 343 -4.51 -6.15 -15.50
CA HIS A 343 -5.10 -5.79 -14.21
C HIS A 343 -5.96 -6.95 -13.69
N PRO A 344 -5.67 -7.50 -12.50
CA PRO A 344 -6.65 -8.33 -11.80
C PRO A 344 -7.85 -7.48 -11.35
N ASP A 345 -8.99 -8.13 -11.08
CA ASP A 345 -10.21 -7.50 -10.58
C ASP A 345 -10.10 -7.17 -9.07
N GLY A 346 -9.03 -6.47 -8.67
CA GLY A 346 -8.75 -6.10 -7.28
C GLY A 346 -7.35 -6.50 -6.83
N ILE A 347 -7.23 -6.77 -5.54
CA ILE A 347 -5.99 -7.19 -4.88
C ILE A 347 -5.77 -8.70 -4.95
N TYR A 348 -4.53 -9.14 -4.69
CA TYR A 348 -4.14 -10.55 -4.54
C TYR A 348 -3.29 -10.74 -3.28
N THR A 349 -3.20 -11.98 -2.78
CA THR A 349 -2.44 -12.31 -1.56
C THR A 349 -1.08 -12.92 -1.89
N ILE A 350 -0.09 -12.70 -1.01
CA ILE A 350 1.28 -13.23 -1.13
C ILE A 350 1.53 -14.20 0.03
N PRO A 351 1.84 -15.47 -0.25
CA PRO A 351 2.00 -16.49 0.79
C PRO A 351 3.39 -16.44 1.45
N PHE A 352 3.46 -16.77 2.73
CA PHE A 352 4.69 -16.75 3.52
C PHE A 352 5.76 -17.70 2.99
N ARG A 353 5.35 -18.84 2.43
CA ARG A 353 6.24 -19.80 1.78
C ARG A 353 6.95 -19.28 0.52
N SER A 354 6.57 -18.09 0.03
CA SER A 354 7.28 -17.35 -1.01
C SER A 354 8.27 -16.31 -0.45
N LEU A 355 8.52 -16.28 0.86
CA LEU A 355 9.40 -15.32 1.56
C LEU A 355 10.61 -15.96 2.24
N TYR A 356 10.81 -17.28 2.13
CA TYR A 356 11.98 -17.97 2.69
C TYR A 356 12.60 -18.96 1.72
N SER A 357 13.91 -19.20 1.90
CA SER A 357 14.67 -20.11 1.03
C SER A 357 14.28 -21.56 1.24
N ARG A 358 14.14 -22.30 0.13
CA ARG A 358 13.89 -23.73 0.20
C ARG A 358 15.09 -24.50 0.77
N ASN A 359 16.33 -24.08 0.47
CA ASN A 359 17.55 -24.84 0.75
C ASN A 359 18.54 -24.15 1.71
N VAL A 360 18.24 -22.94 2.20
CA VAL A 360 19.01 -22.25 3.25
C VAL A 360 18.10 -21.97 4.44
N SER A 361 18.27 -22.73 5.52
CA SER A 361 17.24 -22.88 6.57
C SER A 361 17.02 -21.64 7.45
N ASN A 362 17.98 -20.71 7.48
CA ASN A 362 17.90 -19.46 8.25
C ASN A 362 17.90 -18.20 7.37
N LEU A 363 17.53 -18.34 6.10
CA LEU A 363 17.43 -17.24 5.14
C LEU A 363 15.98 -16.96 4.76
N LEU A 364 15.56 -15.72 4.99
CA LEU A 364 14.37 -15.14 4.39
C LEU A 364 14.76 -14.13 3.29
N PHE A 365 13.82 -13.80 2.42
CA PHE A 365 14.00 -12.76 1.41
C PHE A 365 12.77 -11.87 1.33
N ALA A 366 13.00 -10.58 1.12
CA ALA A 366 11.95 -9.59 1.01
C ALA A 366 12.26 -8.55 -0.07
N GLY A 367 11.22 -8.19 -0.83
CA GLY A 367 11.31 -7.21 -1.91
C GLY A 367 11.35 -7.86 -3.28
N ARG A 368 12.36 -7.49 -4.09
CA ARG A 368 12.41 -7.87 -5.53
C ARG A 368 13.04 -9.24 -5.81
N ASN A 369 13.39 -9.97 -4.75
CA ASN A 369 14.07 -11.24 -4.82
C ASN A 369 13.21 -12.40 -4.27
N ILE A 370 11.94 -12.13 -3.96
CA ILE A 370 11.01 -13.16 -3.47
C ILE A 370 10.77 -14.28 -4.47
N SER A 371 10.13 -15.35 -4.00
CA SER A 371 9.82 -16.49 -4.85
C SER A 371 8.57 -16.25 -5.71
N ALA A 372 8.81 -15.83 -6.94
CA ALA A 372 7.80 -15.58 -7.96
C ALA A 372 8.34 -15.91 -9.37
N SER A 373 7.46 -16.26 -10.30
CA SER A 373 7.77 -16.29 -11.73
C SER A 373 8.06 -14.87 -12.24
N HIS A 374 8.70 -14.74 -13.40
CA HIS A 374 8.92 -13.45 -14.05
C HIS A 374 7.62 -12.67 -14.28
N VAL A 375 6.54 -13.37 -14.64
CA VAL A 375 5.26 -12.71 -14.93
C VAL A 375 4.62 -12.19 -13.64
N ALA A 376 4.54 -13.00 -12.58
CA ALA A 376 4.02 -12.55 -11.29
C ALA A 376 4.90 -11.46 -10.65
N PHE A 377 6.21 -11.54 -10.86
CA PHE A 377 7.16 -10.53 -10.43
C PHE A 377 6.81 -9.12 -10.93
N GLY A 378 6.23 -9.01 -12.14
CA GLY A 378 5.76 -7.76 -12.72
C GLY A 378 4.83 -6.93 -11.82
N THR A 379 4.15 -7.56 -10.86
CA THR A 379 3.30 -6.86 -9.88
C THR A 379 3.87 -6.85 -8.45
N THR A 380 4.57 -7.89 -8.01
CA THR A 380 5.06 -7.98 -6.62
C THR A 380 6.25 -7.06 -6.33
N ARG A 381 7.01 -6.65 -7.36
CA ARG A 381 8.21 -5.80 -7.27
C ARG A 381 7.97 -4.35 -6.86
N VAL A 382 6.71 -3.94 -6.74
CA VAL A 382 6.28 -2.57 -6.50
C VAL A 382 6.57 -2.20 -5.04
N MET A 383 7.00 -0.97 -4.79
CA MET A 383 7.76 -0.66 -3.57
C MET A 383 6.95 -0.71 -2.27
N ALA A 384 5.67 -0.31 -2.26
CA ALA A 384 4.82 -0.48 -1.08
C ALA A 384 4.44 -1.96 -0.86
N THR A 385 4.20 -2.73 -1.93
CA THR A 385 4.08 -4.20 -1.85
C THR A 385 5.33 -4.84 -1.24
N CYS A 386 6.52 -4.40 -1.67
CA CYS A 386 7.80 -4.85 -1.12
C CYS A 386 7.95 -4.47 0.36
N ALA A 387 7.43 -3.32 0.79
CA ALA A 387 7.42 -2.89 2.19
C ALA A 387 6.53 -3.82 3.05
N ALA A 388 5.32 -4.14 2.58
CA ALA A 388 4.42 -5.08 3.25
C ALA A 388 5.03 -6.50 3.35
N ILE A 389 5.69 -6.96 2.28
CA ILE A 389 6.47 -8.21 2.30
C ILE A 389 7.60 -8.13 3.33
N GLY A 390 8.30 -7.00 3.39
CA GLY A 390 9.37 -6.74 4.36
C GLY A 390 8.90 -6.88 5.79
N GLU A 391 7.80 -6.21 6.14
CA GLU A 391 7.17 -6.31 7.46
C GLU A 391 6.80 -7.77 7.81
N ALA A 392 6.24 -8.52 6.84
CA ALA A 392 5.93 -9.94 7.01
C ALA A 392 7.18 -10.81 7.25
N ALA A 393 8.23 -10.63 6.45
CA ALA A 393 9.48 -11.38 6.58
C ALA A 393 10.21 -11.05 7.89
N GLY A 394 10.25 -9.77 8.28
CA GLY A 394 10.83 -9.33 9.55
C GLY A 394 10.10 -9.89 10.77
N THR A 395 8.76 -9.87 10.73
CA THR A 395 7.92 -10.50 11.75
C THR A 395 8.17 -12.01 11.83
N GLY A 396 8.21 -12.68 10.67
CA GLY A 396 8.53 -14.10 10.60
C GLY A 396 9.90 -14.44 11.18
N ALA A 397 10.94 -13.66 10.86
CA ALA A 397 12.28 -13.85 11.40
C ALA A 397 12.31 -13.66 12.93
N ALA A 398 11.61 -12.66 13.46
CA ALA A 398 11.54 -12.45 14.90
C ALA A 398 10.87 -13.61 15.64
N LEU A 399 9.76 -14.14 15.11
CA LEU A 399 9.12 -15.32 15.68
C LEU A 399 9.99 -16.57 15.56
N CYS A 400 10.78 -16.70 14.49
CA CYS A 400 11.75 -17.78 14.34
C CYS A 400 12.82 -17.76 15.43
N VAL A 401 13.33 -16.57 15.79
CA VAL A 401 14.26 -16.40 16.93
C VAL A 401 13.56 -16.76 18.25
N GLN A 402 12.41 -16.14 18.53
CA GLN A 402 11.68 -16.34 19.80
C GLN A 402 11.33 -17.82 20.06
N LYS A 403 11.01 -18.57 19.02
CA LYS A 403 10.60 -19.98 19.12
C LYS A 403 11.74 -20.97 18.86
N GLY A 404 12.90 -20.52 18.37
CA GLY A 404 14.01 -21.38 17.97
C GLY A 404 13.67 -22.31 16.80
N VAL A 405 12.91 -21.83 15.81
CA VAL A 405 12.39 -22.63 14.68
C VAL A 405 12.71 -22.01 13.33
N THR A 406 12.92 -22.83 12.30
CA THR A 406 13.15 -22.32 10.93
C THR A 406 11.88 -21.65 10.36
N PRO A 407 11.99 -20.80 9.31
CA PRO A 407 10.82 -20.21 8.65
C PRO A 407 9.86 -21.28 8.10
N ARG A 408 10.39 -22.41 7.63
CA ARG A 408 9.60 -23.55 7.18
C ARG A 408 8.80 -24.19 8.33
N THR A 409 9.40 -24.32 9.51
CA THR A 409 8.71 -24.83 10.70
C THR A 409 7.70 -23.80 11.21
N LEU A 410 8.03 -22.50 11.19
CA LEU A 410 7.09 -21.43 11.52
C LEU A 410 5.83 -21.50 10.64
N TYR A 411 6.00 -21.67 9.32
CA TYR A 411 4.89 -21.89 8.38
C TYR A 411 4.04 -23.11 8.77
N ARG A 412 4.67 -24.25 9.07
CA ARG A 412 3.96 -25.52 9.28
C ARG A 412 3.24 -25.60 10.63
N GLU A 413 3.82 -25.01 11.67
CA GLU A 413 3.43 -25.26 13.06
C GLU A 413 2.95 -24.00 13.79
N HIS A 414 3.28 -22.80 13.30
CA HIS A 414 3.05 -21.53 13.99
C HIS A 414 2.50 -20.42 13.08
N LEU A 415 1.83 -20.79 11.99
CA LEU A 415 1.27 -19.83 11.04
C LEU A 415 0.25 -18.88 11.69
N GLN A 416 -0.54 -19.39 12.63
CA GLN A 416 -1.50 -18.57 13.36
C GLN A 416 -0.78 -17.49 14.19
N ASP A 417 0.32 -17.82 14.86
CA ASP A 417 1.11 -16.85 15.64
C ASP A 417 1.66 -15.75 14.74
N LEU A 418 2.18 -16.10 13.56
CA LEU A 418 2.63 -15.13 12.56
C LEU A 418 1.49 -14.19 12.13
N ARG A 419 0.35 -14.76 11.76
CA ARG A 419 -0.81 -13.98 11.31
C ARG A 419 -1.35 -13.05 12.39
N GLN A 420 -1.53 -13.56 13.62
CA GLN A 420 -2.04 -12.76 14.73
C GLN A 420 -1.04 -11.69 15.16
N THR A 421 0.27 -11.94 15.06
CA THR A 421 1.30 -10.92 15.29
C THR A 421 1.21 -9.81 14.24
N LEU A 422 1.07 -10.16 12.95
CA LEU A 422 0.91 -9.18 11.88
C LEU A 422 -0.34 -8.32 12.07
N LEU A 423 -1.48 -8.93 12.40
CA LEU A 423 -2.72 -8.20 12.70
C LEU A 423 -2.55 -7.30 13.94
N LYS A 424 -1.90 -7.79 15.00
CA LYS A 424 -1.59 -7.01 16.19
C LYS A 424 -0.67 -5.81 15.88
N SER A 425 0.10 -5.85 14.80
CA SER A 425 0.92 -4.72 14.34
C SER A 425 0.23 -3.81 13.30
N ASP A 426 -1.04 -4.05 12.95
CA ASP A 426 -1.76 -3.37 11.83
C ASP A 426 -1.09 -3.58 10.46
N ALA A 427 -0.28 -4.64 10.34
CA ALA A 427 0.35 -5.01 9.09
C ALA A 427 -0.71 -5.32 8.02
N SER A 428 -0.28 -5.16 6.77
CA SER A 428 -1.08 -5.27 5.56
C SER A 428 -1.52 -6.72 5.26
N VAL A 429 -2.41 -7.28 6.08
CA VAL A 429 -2.97 -8.64 5.94
C VAL A 429 -4.48 -8.55 5.74
N ILE A 430 -4.98 -9.06 4.61
CA ILE A 430 -6.37 -8.84 4.18
C ILE A 430 -7.18 -10.13 4.22
N GLY A 431 -8.43 -10.03 4.68
CA GLY A 431 -9.38 -11.14 4.74
C GLY A 431 -9.23 -12.03 5.98
N TYR A 432 -8.52 -11.54 7.00
CA TYR A 432 -8.32 -12.22 8.27
C TYR A 432 -8.77 -11.33 9.42
N SER A 433 -9.32 -11.94 10.46
CA SER A 433 -9.69 -11.28 11.70
C SER A 433 -8.70 -11.60 12.81
N ASN A 434 -8.56 -10.67 13.75
CA ASN A 434 -7.99 -10.93 15.05
C ASN A 434 -8.70 -12.14 15.68
N GLU A 435 -7.94 -13.07 16.23
CA GLU A 435 -8.41 -14.23 16.99
C GLU A 435 -7.60 -14.43 18.28
N ASP A 436 -6.80 -13.44 18.64
CA ASP A 436 -5.95 -13.45 19.82
C ASP A 436 -6.80 -13.61 21.10
N HIS A 437 -6.60 -14.71 21.82
CA HIS A 437 -7.35 -15.01 23.04
C HIS A 437 -6.91 -14.15 24.24
N GLU A 438 -5.73 -13.52 24.14
CA GLU A 438 -5.20 -12.60 25.15
C GLU A 438 -5.76 -11.19 24.97
N ASP A 439 -6.39 -10.88 23.84
CA ASP A 439 -7.13 -9.64 23.66
C ASP A 439 -8.44 -9.66 24.46
N LEU A 440 -8.41 -8.99 25.61
CA LEU A 440 -9.51 -8.88 26.54
C LEU A 440 -10.68 -8.11 25.92
N ALA A 441 -10.47 -7.21 24.95
CA ALA A 441 -11.56 -6.44 24.33
C ALA A 441 -12.60 -7.35 23.66
N ARG A 442 -12.15 -8.47 23.08
CA ARG A 442 -13.02 -9.48 22.46
C ARG A 442 -13.97 -10.18 23.43
N LYS A 443 -13.65 -10.14 24.73
CA LYS A 443 -14.46 -10.71 25.82
C LYS A 443 -15.42 -9.68 26.43
N ALA A 444 -15.38 -8.44 25.96
CA ALA A 444 -16.22 -7.36 26.46
C ALA A 444 -17.55 -7.27 25.70
N ARG A 445 -18.57 -6.73 26.37
CA ARG A 445 -19.70 -6.11 25.69
C ARG A 445 -19.32 -4.69 25.29
N VAL A 446 -19.58 -4.30 24.05
CA VAL A 446 -19.32 -2.95 23.56
C VAL A 446 -20.60 -2.13 23.53
N THR A 447 -20.49 -0.85 23.88
CA THR A 447 -21.56 0.16 23.75
C THR A 447 -20.94 1.50 23.38
N ALA A 448 -21.71 2.42 22.81
CA ALA A 448 -21.26 3.77 22.50
C ALA A 448 -22.28 4.83 22.91
N SER A 449 -21.84 6.07 22.99
CA SER A 449 -22.66 7.28 23.17
C SER A 449 -23.69 7.47 22.06
N SER A 450 -23.33 7.07 20.85
CA SER A 450 -24.12 7.19 19.62
C SER A 450 -23.58 6.25 18.54
N GLU A 451 -24.36 6.03 17.49
CA GLU A 451 -23.94 5.29 16.31
C GLU A 451 -24.66 5.85 15.08
N TRP A 452 -23.98 5.90 13.94
CA TRP A 452 -24.57 6.38 12.70
C TRP A 452 -25.41 5.31 12.02
N LYS A 453 -26.74 5.36 12.23
CA LYS A 453 -27.71 4.37 11.71
C LYS A 453 -28.32 4.74 10.39
N GLN A 454 -28.47 6.03 10.12
CA GLN A 454 -29.19 6.51 8.96
C GLN A 454 -28.18 6.88 7.87
N LEU A 455 -28.05 6.02 6.85
CA LEU A 455 -27.28 6.32 5.64
C LEU A 455 -28.01 7.37 4.80
N ALA A 456 -27.99 8.62 5.28
CA ALA A 456 -28.58 9.77 4.63
C ALA A 456 -27.54 10.88 4.50
N LEU A 457 -27.35 11.36 3.27
CA LEU A 457 -26.45 12.46 2.93
C LEU A 457 -27.29 13.61 2.38
N GLU A 458 -27.29 14.72 3.10
CA GLU A 458 -28.02 15.92 2.68
C GLU A 458 -27.26 16.69 1.60
N ALA A 459 -28.01 17.40 0.75
CA ALA A 459 -27.44 18.12 -0.38
C ALA A 459 -26.55 19.29 0.04
N GLY A 460 -25.43 19.39 -0.67
CA GLY A 460 -24.56 20.55 -0.71
C GLY A 460 -24.94 21.51 -1.83
N LYS A 461 -23.95 22.26 -2.31
CA LYS A 461 -24.13 23.27 -3.37
C LYS A 461 -23.90 22.72 -4.78
N ASP A 462 -23.19 21.61 -4.87
CA ASP A 462 -22.73 21.07 -6.14
C ASP A 462 -23.77 20.15 -6.76
N THR A 463 -23.74 20.05 -8.08
CA THR A 463 -24.61 19.19 -8.88
C THR A 463 -23.78 18.46 -9.93
N TYR A 464 -24.11 17.21 -10.19
CA TYR A 464 -23.46 16.36 -11.19
C TYR A 464 -24.43 16.09 -12.33
N LEU A 465 -24.09 16.47 -13.56
CA LEU A 465 -24.86 16.11 -14.75
C LEU A 465 -24.70 14.61 -15.02
N LEU A 466 -25.79 13.87 -15.13
CA LEU A 466 -25.77 12.41 -15.31
C LEU A 466 -25.53 12.03 -16.78
N ASP A 467 -24.42 12.49 -17.35
CA ASP A 467 -23.97 12.22 -18.72
C ASP A 467 -23.24 10.88 -18.88
N LYS A 468 -23.09 10.15 -17.78
CA LYS A 468 -22.54 8.79 -17.68
C LYS A 468 -23.25 8.01 -16.59
N ASP A 469 -23.15 6.69 -16.66
CA ASP A 469 -23.48 5.84 -15.50
C ASP A 469 -22.58 6.20 -14.33
N ILE A 470 -23.18 6.40 -13.17
CA ILE A 470 -22.46 6.51 -11.89
C ILE A 470 -22.78 5.29 -11.04
N ALA A 471 -21.87 4.92 -10.17
CA ALA A 471 -22.10 3.89 -9.17
C ALA A 471 -21.82 4.39 -7.76
N LEU A 472 -22.54 3.85 -6.80
CA LEU A 472 -22.34 4.07 -5.38
C LEU A 472 -22.12 2.72 -4.69
N ILE A 473 -21.02 2.62 -3.96
CA ILE A 473 -20.78 1.50 -3.04
C ILE A 473 -21.42 1.83 -1.71
N VAL A 474 -22.31 0.95 -1.24
CA VAL A 474 -23.11 1.13 -0.02
C VAL A 474 -22.94 -0.10 0.86
N PRO A 475 -22.63 0.04 2.17
CA PRO A 475 -22.60 -1.09 3.06
C PRO A 475 -24.02 -1.62 3.31
N LEU A 476 -24.25 -2.91 3.12
CA LEU A 476 -25.54 -3.56 3.31
C LEU A 476 -25.51 -4.45 4.54
N GLU A 477 -25.92 -3.87 5.67
CA GLU A 477 -26.08 -4.57 6.94
C GLU A 477 -27.23 -3.90 7.72
N PRO A 478 -28.38 -4.58 7.91
CA PRO A 478 -28.72 -5.94 7.46
C PRO A 478 -29.06 -6.06 5.96
N GLY A 479 -29.32 -4.95 5.27
CA GLY A 479 -29.76 -4.95 3.88
C GLY A 479 -30.23 -3.56 3.42
N MET A 480 -30.96 -3.52 2.31
CA MET A 480 -31.58 -2.32 1.77
C MET A 480 -32.95 -2.65 1.20
N ASP A 481 -33.97 -1.89 1.54
CA ASP A 481 -35.30 -1.89 0.92
C ASP A 481 -35.33 -0.97 -0.30
N ALA A 482 -34.74 0.22 -0.15
CA ALA A 482 -34.70 1.26 -1.17
C ALA A 482 -33.55 2.24 -0.97
N ILE A 483 -33.21 2.91 -2.06
CA ILE A 483 -32.30 4.06 -2.06
C ILE A 483 -32.98 5.21 -2.80
N SER A 484 -32.88 6.41 -2.25
CA SER A 484 -33.37 7.63 -2.87
C SER A 484 -32.22 8.53 -3.28
N PHE A 485 -32.33 9.18 -4.43
CA PHE A 485 -31.40 10.22 -4.91
C PHE A 485 -32.12 11.54 -5.03
N LEU A 486 -31.45 12.64 -4.67
CA LEU A 486 -31.98 13.99 -4.91
C LEU A 486 -31.56 14.46 -6.30
N VAL A 487 -32.53 14.70 -7.18
CA VAL A 487 -32.27 15.02 -8.59
C VAL A 487 -33.01 16.29 -9.05
N ASN A 488 -32.49 16.89 -10.11
CA ASN A 488 -33.13 17.93 -10.89
C ASN A 488 -33.30 17.45 -12.33
N SER A 489 -34.40 17.80 -12.99
CA SER A 489 -34.61 17.54 -14.41
C SER A 489 -35.33 18.69 -15.10
N GLY A 490 -34.87 19.04 -16.31
CA GLY A 490 -35.46 20.12 -17.11
C GLY A 490 -36.79 19.73 -17.79
N GLU A 491 -37.04 18.43 -17.96
CA GLU A 491 -38.24 17.91 -18.59
C GLU A 491 -38.65 16.56 -17.99
N LYS A 492 -39.83 16.06 -18.35
CA LYS A 492 -40.30 14.75 -17.89
C LYS A 492 -39.47 13.64 -18.54
N THR A 493 -38.91 12.74 -17.74
CA THR A 493 -38.10 11.61 -18.24
C THR A 493 -38.23 10.40 -17.31
N GLU A 494 -37.47 9.33 -17.59
CA GLU A 494 -37.41 8.12 -16.76
C GLU A 494 -35.96 7.87 -16.34
N LEU A 495 -35.76 7.60 -15.06
CA LEU A 495 -34.44 7.31 -14.48
C LEU A 495 -34.41 5.87 -13.99
N THR A 496 -33.30 5.16 -14.23
CA THR A 496 -33.14 3.76 -13.85
C THR A 496 -31.98 3.58 -12.89
N ALA A 497 -32.20 2.83 -11.83
CA ALA A 497 -31.18 2.40 -10.89
C ALA A 497 -31.13 0.87 -10.78
N GLU A 498 -29.95 0.34 -10.52
CA GLU A 498 -29.70 -1.10 -10.40
C GLU A 498 -28.87 -1.39 -9.15
N LEU A 499 -29.12 -2.53 -8.53
CA LEU A 499 -28.34 -3.03 -7.41
C LEU A 499 -27.60 -4.30 -7.82
N TRP A 500 -26.31 -4.34 -7.57
CA TRP A 500 -25.41 -5.46 -7.84
C TRP A 500 -24.69 -5.87 -6.56
N ASN A 501 -24.28 -7.14 -6.46
CA ASN A 501 -23.26 -7.54 -5.48
C ASN A 501 -21.84 -7.34 -6.05
N THR A 502 -20.82 -7.44 -5.19
CA THR A 502 -19.41 -7.33 -5.60
C THR A 502 -18.72 -8.68 -5.84
N GLY A 503 -19.41 -9.79 -5.60
CA GLY A 503 -18.93 -11.17 -5.78
C GLY A 503 -17.96 -11.65 -4.70
N ARG A 504 -16.98 -10.83 -4.30
CA ARG A 504 -16.06 -11.07 -3.17
C ARG A 504 -15.98 -9.83 -2.27
N GLU A 505 -15.59 -10.04 -1.02
CA GLU A 505 -15.54 -9.02 0.03
C GLU A 505 -14.48 -7.94 -0.25
N GLU A 506 -13.35 -8.31 -0.83
CA GLU A 506 -12.26 -7.41 -1.25
C GLU A 506 -12.49 -6.70 -2.59
N ARG A 507 -13.61 -6.97 -3.28
CA ARG A 507 -13.91 -6.40 -4.60
C ARG A 507 -14.84 -5.21 -4.51
N TYR A 508 -14.61 -4.25 -5.40
CA TYR A 508 -15.36 -2.99 -5.47
C TYR A 508 -15.84 -2.70 -6.91
N ILE A 509 -16.28 -3.77 -7.59
CA ILE A 509 -16.82 -3.77 -8.95
C ILE A 509 -18.12 -4.58 -8.97
N PRO A 510 -19.05 -4.34 -9.92
CA PRO A 510 -20.28 -5.10 -10.00
C PRO A 510 -20.01 -6.52 -10.51
N SER A 511 -20.65 -7.53 -9.90
CA SER A 511 -20.52 -8.94 -10.30
C SER A 511 -21.85 -9.52 -10.80
N ARG A 512 -22.86 -9.59 -9.93
CA ARG A 512 -24.20 -10.12 -10.27
C ARG A 512 -25.29 -9.12 -9.92
N GLN A 513 -26.16 -8.82 -10.88
CA GLN A 513 -27.33 -7.97 -10.66
C GLN A 513 -28.31 -8.65 -9.71
N ILE A 514 -28.82 -7.89 -8.76
CA ILE A 514 -29.76 -8.32 -7.74
C ILE A 514 -31.14 -7.72 -8.00
N ALA A 515 -31.20 -6.42 -8.28
CA ALA A 515 -32.45 -5.71 -8.52
C ALA A 515 -32.29 -4.56 -9.53
N VAL A 516 -33.39 -4.14 -10.12
CA VAL A 516 -33.49 -2.98 -11.03
C VAL A 516 -34.82 -2.26 -10.80
N ALA A 517 -34.81 -0.94 -10.85
CA ALA A 517 -36.00 -0.11 -10.76
C ALA A 517 -35.91 1.09 -11.69
N SER A 518 -36.99 1.37 -12.41
CA SER A 518 -37.15 2.55 -13.26
C SER A 518 -38.29 3.41 -12.75
N VAL A 519 -38.04 4.71 -12.58
CA VAL A 519 -38.98 5.66 -12.00
C VAL A 519 -39.13 6.86 -12.93
N LYS A 520 -40.38 7.25 -13.19
CA LYS A 520 -40.68 8.47 -13.95
C LYS A 520 -40.44 9.69 -13.08
N ILE A 521 -39.75 10.67 -13.62
CA ILE A 521 -39.47 11.94 -12.96
C ILE A 521 -40.13 13.07 -13.74
N GLU A 522 -40.68 14.04 -13.02
CA GLU A 522 -41.27 15.24 -13.64
C GLU A 522 -40.20 16.33 -13.80
N ALA A 523 -40.52 17.37 -14.58
CA ALA A 523 -39.68 18.54 -14.67
C ALA A 523 -39.66 19.30 -13.33
N GLY A 524 -38.49 19.65 -12.82
CA GLY A 524 -38.33 20.37 -11.56
C GLY A 524 -36.98 20.11 -10.88
N GLU A 525 -36.70 20.88 -9.84
CA GLU A 525 -35.48 20.80 -9.03
C GLU A 525 -35.77 20.22 -7.63
N GLY A 526 -34.78 19.60 -7.00
CA GLY A 526 -34.85 19.14 -5.61
C GLY A 526 -35.83 17.98 -5.38
N GLN A 527 -35.96 17.07 -6.34
CA GLN A 527 -36.89 15.94 -6.26
C GLN A 527 -36.21 14.70 -5.66
N TRP A 528 -36.71 14.20 -4.52
CA TRP A 528 -36.27 12.91 -3.97
C TRP A 528 -36.92 11.76 -4.74
N ILE A 529 -36.12 11.01 -5.49
CA ILE A 529 -36.58 9.88 -6.31
C ILE A 529 -36.18 8.58 -5.63
N ARG A 530 -37.17 7.83 -5.17
CA ARG A 530 -37.00 6.57 -4.43
C ARG A 530 -37.00 5.36 -5.37
N PHE A 531 -35.94 4.56 -5.33
CA PHE A 531 -35.78 3.32 -6.09
C PHE A 531 -35.94 2.09 -5.16
N PRO A 532 -36.99 1.26 -5.33
CA PRO A 532 -37.19 0.05 -4.53
C PRO A 532 -36.23 -1.07 -4.98
N LEU A 533 -34.99 -1.02 -4.50
CA LEU A 533 -33.93 -1.98 -4.79
C LEU A 533 -33.72 -2.92 -3.59
N THR A 534 -34.70 -3.79 -3.33
CA THR A 534 -34.72 -4.60 -2.12
C THR A 534 -33.73 -5.77 -2.17
N TRP A 535 -32.84 -5.85 -1.16
CA TRP A 535 -31.94 -6.99 -0.94
C TRP A 535 -31.46 -7.06 0.51
N TYR A 536 -31.59 -8.25 1.11
CA TYR A 536 -30.99 -8.61 2.40
C TYR A 536 -30.03 -9.76 2.17
N PRO A 537 -28.71 -9.51 2.12
CA PRO A 537 -27.75 -10.57 1.93
C PRO A 537 -27.66 -11.50 3.15
N ASP A 538 -27.33 -12.78 2.92
CA ASP A 538 -27.15 -13.77 3.99
C ASP A 538 -26.02 -13.40 4.98
N ARG A 539 -25.09 -12.56 4.53
CA ARG A 539 -23.98 -12.02 5.32
C ARG A 539 -23.78 -10.54 4.95
N PRO A 540 -23.36 -9.70 5.91
CA PRO A 540 -23.02 -8.30 5.62
C PRO A 540 -22.06 -8.22 4.42
N GLN A 541 -22.40 -7.37 3.45
CA GLN A 541 -21.55 -7.14 2.28
C GLN A 541 -21.77 -5.76 1.67
N ASN A 542 -20.89 -5.34 0.75
CA ASN A 542 -21.11 -4.13 -0.04
C ASN A 542 -22.12 -4.38 -1.17
N GLY A 543 -23.06 -3.44 -1.31
CA GLY A 543 -23.89 -3.27 -2.50
C GLY A 543 -23.24 -2.30 -3.49
N PHE A 544 -23.44 -2.56 -4.77
CA PHE A 544 -22.98 -1.71 -5.87
C PHE A 544 -24.19 -1.18 -6.63
N VAL A 545 -24.59 0.05 -6.33
CA VAL A 545 -25.78 0.70 -6.88
C VAL A 545 -25.39 1.51 -8.12
N ILE A 546 -25.88 1.15 -9.30
CA ILE A 546 -25.66 1.91 -10.54
C ILE A 546 -26.86 2.81 -10.79
N LEU A 547 -26.63 4.11 -11.00
CA LEU A 547 -27.61 5.04 -11.55
C LEU A 547 -27.28 5.28 -13.03
N ARG A 548 -28.20 4.94 -13.92
CA ARG A 548 -27.96 4.93 -15.37
C ARG A 548 -27.92 6.34 -15.96
N GLU A 549 -27.06 6.53 -16.95
CA GLU A 549 -26.91 7.74 -17.76
C GLU A 549 -28.26 8.27 -18.22
N ASN A 550 -28.55 9.52 -17.87
CA ASN A 550 -29.68 10.28 -18.40
C ASN A 550 -29.27 11.76 -18.49
N PRO A 551 -28.87 12.25 -19.67
CA PRO A 551 -28.37 13.62 -19.85
C PRO A 551 -29.39 14.73 -19.54
N LEU A 552 -30.66 14.38 -19.30
CA LEU A 552 -31.72 15.32 -18.87
C LEU A 552 -31.80 15.46 -17.34
N VAL A 553 -30.98 14.70 -16.62
CA VAL A 553 -30.99 14.61 -15.16
C VAL A 553 -29.67 15.08 -14.61
N SER A 554 -29.75 15.82 -13.51
CA SER A 554 -28.59 16.13 -12.70
C SER A 554 -28.85 15.70 -11.25
N VAL A 555 -27.83 15.14 -10.62
CA VAL A 555 -27.89 14.63 -9.24
C VAL A 555 -27.28 15.67 -8.32
N GLN A 556 -27.98 16.04 -7.24
CA GLN A 556 -27.42 16.93 -6.23
C GLN A 556 -26.35 16.18 -5.43
N MET A 557 -25.21 16.83 -5.20
CA MET A 557 -24.08 16.23 -4.50
C MET A 557 -24.15 16.55 -3.01
N ALA A 558 -23.72 15.62 -2.16
CA ALA A 558 -23.61 15.81 -0.73
C ALA A 558 -22.58 16.89 -0.39
N ALA A 559 -22.80 17.59 0.74
CA ALA A 559 -21.90 18.66 1.17
C ALA A 559 -20.53 18.16 1.67
N ARG A 560 -20.43 16.90 2.08
CA ARG A 560 -19.23 16.29 2.67
C ARG A 560 -19.08 14.85 2.19
N PRO A 561 -17.84 14.31 2.12
CA PRO A 561 -17.62 12.88 1.98
C PRO A 561 -18.15 12.13 3.20
N GLN A 562 -18.34 10.82 3.04
CA GLN A 562 -18.79 9.94 4.10
C GLN A 562 -18.00 8.63 4.06
N THR A 563 -17.44 8.25 5.21
CA THR A 563 -16.73 6.97 5.39
C THR A 563 -17.64 5.78 5.07
N GLY A 564 -17.08 4.77 4.41
CA GLY A 564 -17.78 3.53 4.05
C GLY A 564 -18.57 3.60 2.74
N MET A 565 -18.68 4.76 2.09
CA MET A 565 -19.32 4.90 0.78
C MET A 565 -18.38 5.51 -0.26
N ILE A 566 -18.46 5.02 -1.50
CA ILE A 566 -17.62 5.50 -2.62
C ILE A 566 -18.49 5.71 -3.85
N MET A 567 -18.36 6.86 -4.49
CA MET A 567 -18.89 7.11 -5.83
C MET A 567 -17.85 6.75 -6.91
N LEU A 568 -18.30 6.12 -7.98
CA LEU A 568 -17.52 5.80 -9.17
C LEU A 568 -18.23 6.30 -10.43
N GLU A 569 -17.46 6.65 -11.45
CA GLU A 569 -17.96 6.95 -12.79
C GLU A 569 -17.64 5.78 -13.73
N ASN A 570 -18.57 5.47 -14.64
CA ASN A 570 -18.32 4.53 -15.72
C ASN A 570 -17.53 5.19 -16.84
N ARG A 571 -16.34 4.65 -17.12
CA ARG A 571 -15.41 5.12 -18.16
C ARG A 571 -15.26 4.13 -19.31
N SER A 572 -16.21 3.21 -19.49
CA SER A 572 -16.16 2.23 -20.59
C SER A 572 -16.00 2.85 -21.98
N LYS A 573 -16.59 4.03 -22.22
CA LYS A 573 -16.45 4.79 -23.47
C LYS A 573 -15.04 5.38 -23.68
N GLU A 574 -14.21 5.43 -22.63
CA GLU A 574 -12.85 6.01 -22.65
C GLU A 574 -11.76 4.93 -22.67
N GLU A 575 -12.07 3.69 -22.28
CA GLU A 575 -11.11 2.60 -22.15
C GLU A 575 -10.96 1.81 -23.46
N LYS A 576 -9.72 1.70 -23.95
CA LYS A 576 -9.39 0.93 -25.18
C LYS A 576 -9.50 -0.58 -24.98
N LYS A 577 -9.34 -1.05 -23.73
CA LYS A 577 -9.54 -2.44 -23.28
C LYS A 577 -10.19 -2.39 -21.89
N PRO A 578 -11.47 -2.77 -21.76
CA PRO A 578 -12.21 -2.55 -20.52
C PRO A 578 -11.92 -3.66 -19.51
N ASP A 579 -10.83 -3.54 -18.76
CA ASP A 579 -10.68 -4.27 -17.49
C ASP A 579 -11.75 -3.74 -16.52
N ALA A 580 -12.54 -4.60 -15.88
CA ALA A 580 -13.72 -4.17 -15.11
C ALA A 580 -13.35 -3.19 -13.98
N VAL A 581 -12.19 -3.40 -13.34
CA VAL A 581 -11.64 -2.51 -12.30
C VAL A 581 -11.26 -1.11 -12.82
N LYS A 582 -10.96 -0.97 -14.12
CA LYS A 582 -10.66 0.33 -14.75
C LYS A 582 -11.90 1.05 -15.26
N VAL A 583 -12.93 0.28 -15.65
CA VAL A 583 -14.19 0.85 -16.12
C VAL A 583 -14.85 1.70 -15.03
N TRP A 584 -14.79 1.28 -13.77
CA TRP A 584 -15.38 2.01 -12.64
C TRP A 584 -14.34 2.81 -11.86
N ALA A 585 -14.25 4.10 -12.16
CA ALA A 585 -13.13 4.94 -11.75
C ALA A 585 -13.55 6.07 -10.80
N GLN A 586 -12.66 6.45 -9.88
CA GLN A 586 -12.95 7.49 -8.88
C GLN A 586 -12.22 8.82 -9.12
N GLN A 587 -11.36 8.96 -10.14
CA GLN A 587 -10.42 10.10 -10.20
C GLN A 587 -11.09 11.49 -10.23
N ARG A 588 -12.26 11.65 -10.86
CA ARG A 588 -12.98 12.95 -10.92
C ARG A 588 -14.02 13.15 -9.81
N VAL A 589 -14.42 12.05 -9.18
CA VAL A 589 -15.46 11.98 -8.14
C VAL A 589 -14.90 11.54 -6.78
N PHE A 590 -13.57 11.56 -6.63
CA PHE A 590 -12.91 11.17 -5.39
C PHE A 590 -13.42 12.01 -4.23
N ARG A 591 -13.87 11.35 -3.16
CA ARG A 591 -14.47 11.96 -1.98
C ARG A 591 -15.69 12.86 -2.30
N LYS A 592 -16.39 12.57 -3.39
CA LYS A 592 -17.71 13.12 -3.70
C LYS A 592 -18.75 12.02 -3.61
N LEU A 593 -19.93 12.36 -3.11
CA LEU A 593 -21.06 11.43 -3.00
C LEU A 593 -22.34 12.17 -3.43
N PRO A 594 -23.30 11.48 -4.05
CA PRO A 594 -24.63 12.05 -4.27
C PRO A 594 -25.37 12.24 -2.94
N ALA A 595 -26.29 13.19 -2.90
CA ALA A 595 -27.26 13.29 -1.82
C ALA A 595 -28.22 12.10 -1.90
N ILE A 596 -28.26 11.29 -0.85
CA ILE A 596 -28.94 10.00 -0.82
C ILE A 596 -29.68 9.75 0.48
N ARG A 597 -30.64 8.83 0.45
CA ARG A 597 -31.26 8.21 1.63
C ARG A 597 -31.43 6.71 1.40
N VAL A 598 -30.85 5.89 2.25
CA VAL A 598 -31.02 4.42 2.22
C VAL A 598 -31.99 4.00 3.32
N GLU A 599 -32.86 3.05 3.00
CA GLU A 599 -33.80 2.41 3.92
C GLU A 599 -33.49 0.89 3.95
N PRO A 600 -33.58 0.20 5.09
CA PRO A 600 -33.81 0.72 6.44
C PRO A 600 -32.52 1.32 7.06
N GLU A 601 -32.56 1.60 8.37
CA GLU A 601 -31.36 1.91 9.16
C GLU A 601 -30.32 0.78 9.07
N THR A 602 -29.03 1.16 9.08
CA THR A 602 -27.90 0.24 9.03
C THR A 602 -27.34 -0.06 10.42
N THR A 603 -26.73 -1.24 10.55
CA THR A 603 -25.84 -1.61 11.67
C THR A 603 -24.38 -1.75 11.23
N ALA A 604 -24.03 -1.33 10.02
CA ALA A 604 -22.67 -1.47 9.47
C ALA A 604 -21.59 -0.69 10.24
N PHE A 605 -22.01 0.27 11.07
CA PHE A 605 -21.16 1.14 11.89
C PHE A 605 -21.38 0.99 13.40
N SER A 606 -21.96 -0.14 13.82
CA SER A 606 -22.28 -0.40 15.23
C SER A 606 -21.02 -0.46 16.10
N PRO A 607 -21.11 -0.19 17.41
CA PRO A 607 -19.94 -0.21 18.30
C PRO A 607 -19.21 -1.55 18.32
N GLU A 608 -19.90 -2.68 18.09
CA GLU A 608 -19.31 -4.02 18.05
C GLU A 608 -18.28 -4.19 16.93
N LYS A 609 -18.35 -3.38 15.86
CA LYS A 609 -17.37 -3.41 14.77
C LYS A 609 -15.96 -3.08 15.26
N ALA A 610 -15.82 -2.28 16.31
CA ALA A 610 -14.53 -1.93 16.88
C ALA A 610 -13.81 -3.09 17.60
N ILE A 611 -14.45 -4.25 17.75
CA ILE A 611 -13.83 -5.46 18.33
C ILE A 611 -14.04 -6.72 17.46
N ASP A 612 -14.53 -6.58 16.23
CA ASP A 612 -14.81 -7.73 15.36
C ASP A 612 -13.52 -8.37 14.79
N GLY A 613 -12.39 -7.69 14.96
CA GLY A 613 -11.05 -8.14 14.62
C GLY A 613 -10.64 -7.83 13.18
N VAL A 614 -11.47 -7.18 12.38
CA VAL A 614 -11.13 -6.77 11.02
C VAL A 614 -10.66 -5.32 11.04
N THR A 615 -9.40 -5.09 10.68
CA THR A 615 -8.77 -3.77 10.84
C THR A 615 -8.91 -2.86 9.63
N ARG A 616 -9.78 -3.16 8.66
CA ARG A 616 -9.99 -2.33 7.46
C ARG A 616 -11.26 -2.72 6.71
N PRO A 617 -11.74 -1.87 5.79
CA PRO A 617 -12.87 -2.23 4.96
C PRO A 617 -12.66 -3.53 4.18
N TYR A 618 -13.56 -4.49 4.39
CA TYR A 618 -13.54 -5.83 3.78
C TYR A 618 -14.96 -6.40 3.76
N GLY A 619 -15.67 -6.30 2.64
CA GLY A 619 -17.11 -6.60 2.61
C GLY A 619 -17.99 -5.59 3.37
N GLY A 620 -17.41 -4.62 4.05
CA GLY A 620 -18.11 -3.58 4.78
C GLY A 620 -17.10 -2.62 5.41
N PRO A 621 -17.54 -1.66 6.25
CA PRO A 621 -16.66 -0.65 6.81
C PRO A 621 -15.75 -1.19 7.92
N HIS A 622 -16.25 -2.11 8.76
CA HIS A 622 -15.56 -2.66 9.94
C HIS A 622 -15.00 -1.58 10.88
N MET A 623 -15.87 -0.67 11.32
CA MET A 623 -15.53 0.37 12.29
C MET A 623 -16.78 0.90 13.00
N TRP A 624 -16.60 1.43 14.20
CA TRP A 624 -17.61 2.28 14.84
C TRP A 624 -17.56 3.68 14.24
N LEU A 625 -18.74 4.24 13.98
CA LEU A 625 -18.93 5.62 13.57
C LEU A 625 -20.02 6.28 14.42
N SER A 626 -19.71 7.39 15.08
CA SER A 626 -20.69 8.14 15.89
C SER A 626 -21.66 8.94 15.04
N GLU A 627 -22.73 9.47 15.64
CA GLU A 627 -23.42 10.65 15.12
C GLU A 627 -22.46 11.86 15.04
N PRO A 628 -22.78 12.93 14.30
CA PRO A 628 -21.94 14.13 14.27
C PRO A 628 -21.65 14.65 15.68
N ILE A 629 -20.38 14.92 15.98
CA ILE A 629 -19.93 15.47 17.25
C ILE A 629 -20.58 16.85 17.44
N MET A 630 -21.23 17.02 18.59
CA MET A 630 -21.91 18.27 18.97
C MET A 630 -21.28 18.84 20.24
N GLU A 631 -21.27 20.17 20.35
CA GLU A 631 -20.79 20.84 21.55
C GLU A 631 -21.62 20.41 22.78
N GLY A 632 -20.94 20.04 23.86
CA GLY A 632 -21.57 19.59 25.10
C GLY A 632 -22.03 18.12 25.12
N ARG A 633 -21.82 17.36 24.04
CA ARG A 633 -22.02 15.90 23.99
C ARG A 633 -20.70 15.22 23.69
N GLU A 634 -20.25 14.37 24.60
CA GLU A 634 -19.06 13.56 24.38
C GLU A 634 -19.40 12.30 23.59
N GLU A 635 -18.60 12.02 22.56
CA GLU A 635 -18.68 10.76 21.84
C GLU A 635 -17.68 9.77 22.43
N TRP A 636 -18.16 8.61 22.85
CA TRP A 636 -17.35 7.58 23.49
C TRP A 636 -17.73 6.17 23.05
N LEU A 637 -16.73 5.28 23.08
CA LEU A 637 -16.86 3.85 22.85
C LEU A 637 -16.38 3.12 24.12
N GLN A 638 -17.23 2.25 24.67
CA GLN A 638 -17.02 1.60 25.97
C GLN A 638 -17.01 0.09 25.85
N LEU A 639 -16.00 -0.52 26.46
CA LEU A 639 -15.90 -1.95 26.75
C LEU A 639 -16.36 -2.22 28.18
N THR A 640 -17.22 -3.22 28.36
CA THR A 640 -17.71 -3.65 29.67
C THR A 640 -17.54 -5.16 29.83
N TRP A 641 -16.86 -5.58 30.89
CA TRP A 641 -16.66 -6.98 31.22
C TRP A 641 -17.59 -7.42 32.36
N PRO A 642 -18.02 -8.69 32.37
CA PRO A 642 -18.83 -9.24 33.46
C PRO A 642 -18.06 -9.38 34.77
N VAL A 643 -16.72 -9.40 34.70
CA VAL A 643 -15.80 -9.50 35.83
C VAL A 643 -14.73 -8.41 35.71
N GLN A 644 -14.02 -8.13 36.80
CA GLN A 644 -12.84 -7.27 36.73
C GLN A 644 -11.75 -7.95 35.91
N ILE A 645 -11.09 -7.16 35.08
CA ILE A 645 -9.88 -7.51 34.34
C ILE A 645 -8.70 -6.73 34.88
N VAL A 646 -7.49 -7.13 34.48
CA VAL A 646 -6.26 -6.35 34.65
C VAL A 646 -5.85 -5.86 33.26
N ALA A 647 -5.78 -4.55 33.07
CA ALA A 647 -5.33 -3.95 31.81
C ALA A 647 -3.97 -3.28 32.00
N GLY A 648 -3.00 -3.62 31.16
CA GLY A 648 -1.66 -3.03 31.11
C GLY A 648 -1.31 -2.39 29.77
N GLU A 649 -1.96 -2.80 28.68
CA GLU A 649 -1.72 -2.26 27.34
C GLU A 649 -3.03 -2.10 26.57
N ILE A 650 -3.21 -0.96 25.89
CA ILE A 650 -4.41 -0.63 25.12
C ILE A 650 -4.00 -0.19 23.70
N HIS A 651 -4.52 -0.87 22.69
CA HIS A 651 -4.27 -0.52 21.29
C HIS A 651 -5.51 0.14 20.72
N VAL A 652 -5.31 1.25 20.00
CA VAL A 652 -6.39 1.91 19.27
C VAL A 652 -5.97 2.04 17.80
N THR A 653 -6.82 1.56 16.91
CA THR A 653 -6.70 1.76 15.46
C THR A 653 -7.79 2.72 15.01
N PHE A 654 -7.38 3.91 14.54
CA PHE A 654 -8.24 4.96 14.02
C PHE A 654 -8.40 4.87 12.50
N ASN A 655 -9.41 5.56 11.95
CA ASN A 655 -9.57 5.64 10.51
C ASN A 655 -8.64 6.72 9.89
N ASP A 656 -7.71 6.29 9.05
CA ASP A 656 -6.85 7.17 8.23
C ASP A 656 -7.21 7.12 6.74
N ASP A 657 -8.41 6.64 6.40
CA ASP A 657 -8.95 6.47 5.04
C ASP A 657 -7.97 5.76 4.09
N VAL A 658 -7.91 4.43 4.20
CA VAL A 658 -7.05 3.57 3.36
C VAL A 658 -7.50 3.52 1.88
N ASN A 659 -8.52 4.27 1.49
CA ASN A 659 -8.87 4.49 0.08
C ASN A 659 -8.09 5.66 -0.56
N VAL A 660 -7.54 6.58 0.25
CA VAL A 660 -6.69 7.69 -0.25
C VAL A 660 -5.39 7.12 -0.82
N ASP A 661 -5.09 7.43 -2.08
CA ASP A 661 -3.81 7.12 -2.70
C ASP A 661 -2.73 8.07 -2.16
N LEU A 662 -1.68 7.51 -1.55
CA LEU A 662 -0.55 8.28 -1.04
C LEU A 662 0.73 7.86 -1.74
N ILE A 663 1.60 8.84 -1.98
CA ILE A 663 2.85 8.64 -2.70
C ILE A 663 3.94 9.57 -2.17
N ASN A 664 5.18 9.09 -2.10
CA ASN A 664 6.25 9.80 -1.40
C ASN A 664 6.67 11.14 -2.03
N LEU A 665 6.61 11.27 -3.36
CA LEU A 665 7.01 12.49 -4.09
C LEU A 665 5.82 13.29 -4.65
N HIS A 666 4.60 13.03 -4.17
CA HIS A 666 3.37 13.78 -4.45
C HIS A 666 3.16 14.25 -5.91
N HIS A 667 3.28 13.34 -6.88
CA HIS A 667 2.96 13.66 -8.29
C HIS A 667 1.48 13.98 -8.51
N HIS A 668 0.62 13.61 -7.57
CA HIS A 668 -0.74 14.10 -7.42
C HIS A 668 -0.91 14.70 -6.03
N GLU A 669 -1.74 15.74 -5.92
CA GLU A 669 -1.98 16.42 -4.66
C GLU A 669 -3.04 15.70 -3.83
N THR A 670 -2.70 15.36 -2.59
CA THR A 670 -3.69 15.07 -1.55
C THR A 670 -4.02 16.38 -0.83
N PRO A 671 -5.29 16.82 -0.77
CA PRO A 671 -5.62 18.19 -0.40
C PRO A 671 -5.31 18.53 1.07
N PHE A 672 -5.36 17.53 1.95
CA PHE A 672 -5.17 17.67 3.39
C PHE A 672 -3.79 17.18 3.84
N GLN A 673 -3.18 17.88 4.80
CA GLN A 673 -1.88 17.51 5.37
C GLN A 673 -1.99 16.37 6.41
N VAL A 674 -3.15 16.24 7.04
CA VAL A 674 -3.51 15.15 7.97
C VAL A 674 -4.86 14.59 7.53
N MET A 675 -5.05 13.28 7.60
CA MET A 675 -6.32 12.63 7.21
C MET A 675 -7.47 13.19 8.06
N PRO A 676 -8.54 13.74 7.47
CA PRO A 676 -9.65 14.34 8.22
C PRO A 676 -10.33 13.36 9.18
N GLU A 677 -10.42 12.08 8.80
CA GLU A 677 -11.06 11.01 9.56
C GLU A 677 -10.32 10.62 10.84
N LEU A 678 -9.03 10.98 10.97
CA LEU A 678 -8.25 10.66 12.16
C LEU A 678 -8.78 11.42 13.37
N VAL A 679 -9.11 10.68 14.42
CA VAL A 679 -9.28 11.23 15.77
C VAL A 679 -7.99 11.95 16.17
N LYS A 680 -8.12 13.20 16.60
CA LYS A 680 -7.01 14.10 16.91
C LYS A 680 -6.72 14.11 18.41
N ASP A 681 -7.74 14.40 19.21
CA ASP A 681 -7.63 14.49 20.66
C ASP A 681 -8.63 13.50 21.28
N TYR A 682 -8.15 12.69 22.22
CA TYR A 682 -8.96 11.68 22.90
C TYR A 682 -8.36 11.35 24.26
N ARG A 683 -9.19 10.81 25.15
CA ARG A 683 -8.76 10.25 26.42
C ARG A 683 -9.34 8.86 26.62
N ILE A 684 -8.60 8.01 27.32
CA ILE A 684 -9.03 6.69 27.70
C ILE A 684 -9.24 6.71 29.20
N GLU A 685 -10.41 6.25 29.63
CA GLU A 685 -10.83 6.23 31.01
C GLU A 685 -11.18 4.81 31.44
N ALA A 686 -10.98 4.53 32.72
CA ALA A 686 -11.41 3.29 33.35
C ALA A 686 -12.32 3.59 34.54
N LEU A 687 -13.29 2.71 34.80
CA LEU A 687 -14.14 2.83 35.98
C LEU A 687 -13.46 2.23 37.20
N ALA A 688 -13.05 3.08 38.15
CA ALA A 688 -12.42 2.67 39.40
C ALA A 688 -13.12 3.36 40.58
N GLY A 689 -13.48 2.60 41.62
CA GLY A 689 -14.16 3.17 42.79
C GLY A 689 -15.53 3.79 42.52
N GLY A 690 -16.15 3.48 41.37
CA GLY A 690 -17.43 4.07 40.95
C GLY A 690 -17.31 5.38 40.15
N GLU A 691 -16.09 5.85 39.90
CA GLU A 691 -15.81 7.05 39.11
C GLU A 691 -14.97 6.71 37.88
N TRP A 692 -15.16 7.50 36.81
CA TRP A 692 -14.31 7.42 35.62
C TRP A 692 -13.01 8.15 35.89
N ILE A 693 -11.89 7.45 35.77
CA ILE A 693 -10.55 8.02 35.90
C ILE A 693 -9.84 7.97 34.56
N GLU A 694 -9.24 9.09 34.14
CA GLU A 694 -8.37 9.13 32.96
C GLU A 694 -7.10 8.31 33.23
N ILE A 695 -6.84 7.30 32.38
CA ILE A 695 -5.66 6.44 32.47
C ILE A 695 -4.59 6.78 31.45
N THR A 696 -4.99 7.32 30.30
CA THR A 696 -4.07 7.84 29.28
C THR A 696 -4.83 8.76 28.32
N ARG A 697 -4.11 9.55 27.52
CA ARG A 697 -4.67 10.41 26.47
C ARG A 697 -3.78 10.50 25.25
N GLY A 698 -4.40 10.73 24.10
CA GLY A 698 -3.71 11.11 22.87
C GLY A 698 -4.05 12.56 22.50
N GLN A 699 -3.04 13.33 22.08
CA GLN A 699 -3.22 14.72 21.67
C GLN A 699 -2.56 14.95 20.32
N SER A 700 -3.22 15.75 19.47
CA SER A 700 -2.73 16.06 18.12
C SER A 700 -2.33 14.82 17.32
N ASN A 701 -3.10 13.74 17.45
CA ASN A 701 -2.83 12.48 16.79
C ASN A 701 -2.91 12.62 15.26
N ARG A 702 -1.93 12.01 14.60
CA ARG A 702 -1.78 11.98 13.13
C ARG A 702 -1.51 10.57 12.61
N VAL A 703 -1.53 9.57 13.48
CA VAL A 703 -1.22 8.18 13.13
C VAL A 703 -2.46 7.32 13.28
N ARG A 704 -2.52 6.28 12.45
CA ARG A 704 -3.60 5.31 12.42
C ARG A 704 -3.63 4.45 13.68
N LYS A 705 -2.50 3.87 14.06
CA LYS A 705 -2.39 2.97 15.22
C LYS A 705 -1.61 3.62 16.35
N VAL A 706 -2.16 3.54 17.55
CA VAL A 706 -1.51 3.99 18.79
C VAL A 706 -1.56 2.87 19.82
N VAL A 707 -0.41 2.56 20.42
CA VAL A 707 -0.28 1.61 21.51
C VAL A 707 0.02 2.39 22.79
N HIS A 708 -0.86 2.25 23.78
CA HIS A 708 -0.70 2.82 25.11
C HIS A 708 -0.27 1.74 26.07
N THR A 709 1.00 1.74 26.48
CA THR A 709 1.49 0.94 27.60
C THR A 709 1.29 1.74 28.89
N LEU A 710 0.53 1.19 29.84
CA LEU A 710 0.22 1.87 31.09
C LEU A 710 1.39 1.72 32.08
N ASP A 711 1.73 2.81 32.78
CA ASP A 711 2.78 2.78 33.82
C ASP A 711 2.47 1.81 34.96
N GLN A 712 1.19 1.62 35.24
CA GLN A 712 0.66 0.66 36.20
C GLN A 712 -0.55 -0.03 35.60
N THR A 713 -0.66 -1.33 35.83
CA THR A 713 -1.86 -2.07 35.43
C THR A 713 -3.06 -1.56 36.21
N ILE A 714 -4.22 -1.52 35.56
CA ILE A 714 -5.47 -1.09 36.16
C ILE A 714 -6.45 -2.24 36.29
N VAL A 715 -7.01 -2.39 37.50
CA VAL A 715 -8.09 -3.33 37.78
C VAL A 715 -9.43 -2.64 37.55
N THR A 716 -10.17 -3.07 36.53
CA THR A 716 -11.45 -2.46 36.16
C THR A 716 -12.35 -3.48 35.48
N ASN A 717 -13.66 -3.25 35.47
CA ASN A 717 -14.59 -3.97 34.60
C ASN A 717 -15.15 -3.10 33.46
N GLN A 718 -14.70 -1.85 33.33
CA GLN A 718 -15.09 -0.94 32.25
C GLN A 718 -13.94 -0.04 31.82
N ILE A 719 -13.76 0.08 30.51
CA ILE A 719 -12.83 1.01 29.87
C ILE A 719 -13.61 1.72 28.77
N ARG A 720 -13.43 3.03 28.61
CA ARG A 720 -13.96 3.77 27.47
C ARG A 720 -12.93 4.69 26.87
N ILE A 721 -12.98 4.87 25.56
CA ILE A 721 -12.29 5.94 24.85
C ILE A 721 -13.30 7.05 24.59
N VAL A 722 -12.96 8.27 24.98
CA VAL A 722 -13.74 9.49 24.74
C VAL A 722 -13.02 10.31 23.68
N VAL A 723 -13.70 10.57 22.56
CA VAL A 723 -13.20 11.38 21.45
C VAL A 723 -13.53 12.84 21.71
N GLU A 724 -12.48 13.67 21.82
CA GLU A 724 -12.60 15.09 22.13
C GLU A 724 -12.59 15.94 20.84
N SER A 725 -11.81 15.54 19.84
CA SER A 725 -11.78 16.21 18.53
C SER A 725 -11.22 15.31 17.42
N THR A 726 -11.47 15.71 16.16
CA THR A 726 -10.94 15.05 14.95
C THR A 726 -10.10 16.04 14.13
N ASN A 727 -9.41 15.54 13.11
CA ASN A 727 -8.66 16.38 12.16
C ASN A 727 -9.54 17.00 11.07
N GLY A 728 -10.84 16.73 11.04
CA GLY A 728 -11.78 17.35 10.09
C GLY A 728 -13.09 16.60 9.86
N SER A 729 -13.16 15.31 10.21
CA SER A 729 -14.41 14.55 10.16
C SER A 729 -15.41 15.04 11.22
N PRO A 730 -16.71 15.17 10.89
CA PRO A 730 -17.71 15.46 11.91
C PRO A 730 -17.97 14.28 12.85
N HIS A 731 -17.42 13.10 12.61
CA HIS A 731 -17.71 11.88 13.37
C HIS A 731 -16.49 11.38 14.13
N ALA A 732 -16.71 10.73 15.27
CA ALA A 732 -15.72 9.86 15.89
C ALA A 732 -15.67 8.53 15.11
N GLU A 733 -14.49 8.15 14.63
CA GLU A 733 -14.29 6.95 13.81
C GLU A 733 -13.19 6.07 14.42
N ILE A 734 -13.56 4.86 14.88
CA ILE A 734 -12.62 3.91 15.52
C ILE A 734 -12.79 2.55 14.85
N ILE A 735 -11.69 2.05 14.29
CA ILE A 735 -11.64 0.76 13.60
C ILE A 735 -11.47 -0.38 14.59
N GLU A 736 -10.58 -0.23 15.56
CA GLU A 736 -10.29 -1.32 16.50
C GLU A 736 -9.87 -0.80 17.87
N LEU A 737 -10.30 -1.49 18.92
CA LEU A 737 -9.83 -1.33 20.29
C LEU A 737 -9.41 -2.71 20.82
N ARG A 738 -8.15 -2.84 21.26
CA ARG A 738 -7.63 -4.06 21.92
C ARG A 738 -7.14 -3.75 23.34
N VAL A 739 -7.26 -4.72 24.24
CA VAL A 739 -6.83 -4.57 25.64
C VAL A 739 -6.07 -5.82 26.08
N TYR A 740 -4.90 -5.66 26.69
CA TYR A 740 -4.02 -6.74 27.14
C TYR A 740 -3.58 -6.52 28.60
N GLU A 741 -3.24 -7.60 29.31
CA GLU A 741 -2.81 -7.58 30.73
C GLU A 741 -1.36 -7.10 30.95
N TYR A 742 -0.50 -7.27 29.92
CA TYR A 742 0.99 -7.14 29.86
C TYR A 742 1.75 -8.45 30.03
#